data_AF-A0AAD5TJJ4-F1
#
_entry.id   AF-A0AAD5TJJ4-F1
#
_cell.length_a   1.000
_cell.length_b   1.000
_cell.length_c   1.000
_cell.angle_alpha   90.00
_cell.angle_beta   90.00
_cell.angle_gamma   90.00
#
_symmetry.space_group_name_H-M   'P 1'
#
loop_
_entity.id
_entity.type
_entity.pdbx_description
1 polymer ?
#
loop_
_entity_poly.entity_id
_entity_poly.type
_entity_poly.pdbx_seq_one_letter_code
_entity_poly.pdbx_strand_id
1 'polypeptide(L)'
;MSRSTDSHPPERRASEHRSSHSPLGTRRATLKTTSSPSSTPRSDTLPRLSSLSTELFSAHNSPAHSPRFAAAHLPSHQPASTLHPPLTDLAALDEYISADPSALVQLAPALAQHLARFCLTNPADCGEAWLLVKNLLQELEQLPAARAERDSTGVASPRPASPECARKPTSVVNVHGEKWTDDYAWLTDREDPEVLKYIEEENAYSTSMMEHTKPLQKMLYTEFVGRVDEGEHSPRVTLQDGWTYYTKKVPGQEYRLHCRTRNGIEDVYLDENLLAASPEFENASYFHLGFLKHSPDCGLVAYGIDASGNERHTTYFMNMADGDRAHDVLPDRIEGVYEDLEFAKDNSVFYTLLDETERAYKFMRHRLGRDVSADDLLYHEEDEMFFLSLTKTCNGKYILLNSSAQITSETRCVSTERPDGPPIILFPRRETIRYSCESHADYIYVLTNEDSKNNWLFRISVTAFSDEAARAADPTLTDHRETVIEHRDFVLIEGFELRRQHLIVLERSNCLQNVRIVDLSYTGFNAYHYMSFGETVYSLWPGTVREEERSLAKASHFDTHIFRFTYTSFVQPKQVVDYDMAERTMTVVYEEHIAGYDPSLYASKRLFATGVDGTTVPVSIVYRRDMLGQEAGAGVEGGVEVSTGGGEEDGVDNDQQLPCSPSAATTPGTNPCLLHAYGAYGAFVNPIFSSSRLSLLDRGFIYAAAHVRGGADMGNGWYEEGKLAKKPNTFLDFCSVAEHLCKERYTTPAQLAIYGRSAGGLLIGAAINMRPELFAAALTEVPFVDVVNTMFDSSIPWTAFEWEEWGNPMDREIYDVMKLYCPYTNIRGEALARNAYPHLLVVGGMNDPRVAFFEPLKFVAKMRGERRRYENGEIKPFTDGDDDNEAGKVYSLADMAGGTAIDSELPSRATRPQLLLRIDDAGHGGSSGQYSFLESLAFEYAFLVSALGAPLQPASSLSMSSVLVPASATTGSARQSRYQQDESSQSYSVANSTDSLATDGRGHRGGRRKKGGQDAMVDSDEKEYRRKAKGDRGPNTLFQWVTNFF
;
A
#
# COMPACT_ATOMS: atom_id res chain seq x y z
N MET A 1 -18.19 -1.32 -44.28
CA MET A 1 -19.33 -1.32 -45.24
C MET A 1 -19.07 -2.32 -46.37
N SER A 2 -20.11 -2.76 -47.08
CA SER A 2 -20.02 -3.76 -48.17
C SER A 2 -19.81 -3.14 -49.57
N ARG A 3 -19.10 -3.89 -50.40
CA ARG A 3 -18.65 -3.66 -51.79
C ARG A 3 -19.73 -3.10 -52.75
N SER A 4 -19.32 -2.33 -53.78
CA SER A 4 -19.08 -2.90 -55.16
C SER A 4 -18.83 -1.86 -56.28
N THR A 5 -17.91 -2.20 -57.22
CA THR A 5 -17.89 -1.87 -58.69
C THR A 5 -17.75 -0.39 -59.16
N ASP A 6 -17.12 -0.02 -60.32
CA ASP A 6 -16.47 -0.83 -61.37
C ASP A 6 -15.42 -0.11 -62.29
N SER A 7 -14.57 -0.93 -62.95
CA SER A 7 -13.86 -0.80 -64.27
C SER A 7 -13.09 0.45 -64.81
N HIS A 8 -11.91 0.19 -65.42
CA HIS A 8 -11.07 1.01 -66.36
C HIS A 8 -11.58 0.94 -67.85
N PRO A 9 -10.87 1.30 -68.98
CA PRO A 9 -9.52 1.88 -69.28
C PRO A 9 -9.52 3.02 -70.39
N PRO A 10 -8.60 3.16 -71.41
CA PRO A 10 -7.27 3.83 -71.34
C PRO A 10 -6.85 4.84 -72.48
N GLU A 11 -5.65 5.43 -72.30
CA GLU A 11 -4.56 5.68 -73.31
C GLU A 11 -4.37 7.01 -74.11
N ARG A 12 -3.07 7.41 -74.23
CA ARG A 12 -2.37 8.28 -75.24
C ARG A 12 -2.46 9.83 -75.16
N ARG A 13 -1.44 10.61 -75.59
CA ARG A 13 0.05 10.51 -75.57
C ARG A 13 0.72 11.82 -76.05
N ALA A 14 2.05 11.94 -75.86
CA ALA A 14 3.02 12.83 -76.54
C ALA A 14 3.16 14.30 -76.04
N SER A 15 4.30 15.00 -76.17
CA SER A 15 5.75 14.64 -76.04
C SER A 15 6.66 15.85 -76.33
N GLU A 16 7.82 15.98 -75.66
CA GLU A 16 9.17 16.27 -76.24
C GLU A 16 10.23 16.34 -75.11
N HIS A 17 11.25 15.46 -75.08
CA HIS A 17 12.67 15.66 -75.48
C HIS A 17 13.54 16.45 -74.45
N ARG A 18 14.77 16.05 -74.04
CA ARG A 18 15.78 14.99 -74.40
C ARG A 18 16.85 14.89 -73.26
N SER A 19 17.76 13.90 -73.11
CA SER A 19 17.80 12.44 -73.42
C SER A 19 19.18 11.83 -73.05
N SER A 20 19.23 10.59 -72.53
CA SER A 20 20.38 9.63 -72.47
C SER A 20 21.66 10.02 -71.66
N HIS A 21 22.34 9.17 -70.87
CA HIS A 21 22.75 7.76 -71.07
C HIS A 21 23.03 6.98 -69.75
N SER A 22 23.34 5.68 -69.87
CA SER A 22 23.87 4.73 -68.85
C SER A 22 24.74 3.67 -69.58
N PRO A 23 25.30 2.56 -68.99
CA PRO A 23 25.37 2.08 -67.59
C PRO A 23 26.77 1.52 -67.19
N LEU A 24 26.83 0.53 -66.25
CA LEU A 24 27.91 -0.45 -65.95
C LEU A 24 29.05 -0.04 -64.98
N GLY A 25 29.75 -1.06 -64.44
CA GLY A 25 30.88 -0.95 -63.49
C GLY A 25 31.70 -2.26 -63.41
N THR A 26 32.56 -2.40 -62.39
CA THR A 26 33.19 -3.64 -61.79
C THR A 26 34.67 -3.48 -61.36
N ARG A 27 34.96 -3.96 -60.13
CA ARG A 27 36.17 -4.65 -59.61
C ARG A 27 37.60 -4.06 -59.64
N ARG A 28 38.23 -4.16 -58.44
CA ARG A 28 39.65 -4.49 -58.10
C ARG A 28 40.80 -3.58 -58.56
N ALA A 29 41.61 -3.15 -57.58
CA ALA A 29 43.07 -3.38 -57.56
C ALA A 29 43.63 -3.30 -56.11
N THR A 30 44.85 -3.82 -55.89
CA THR A 30 45.57 -3.90 -54.61
C THR A 30 46.78 -2.97 -54.55
N LEU A 31 47.27 -2.60 -53.36
CA LEU A 31 48.70 -2.39 -53.10
C LEU A 31 49.06 -2.57 -51.60
N LYS A 32 50.36 -2.76 -51.31
CA LYS A 32 50.96 -3.06 -49.99
C LYS A 32 52.38 -2.46 -49.95
N THR A 33 53.11 -2.61 -48.83
CA THR A 33 54.54 -2.25 -48.58
C THR A 33 54.80 -0.77 -48.21
N THR A 34 55.71 -0.37 -47.30
CA THR A 34 56.66 -1.14 -46.43
C THR A 34 57.19 -0.37 -45.20
N SER A 35 57.51 -1.11 -44.13
CA SER A 35 58.61 -0.94 -43.13
C SER A 35 58.75 0.28 -42.18
N SER A 36 59.05 -0.03 -40.91
CA SER A 36 59.41 0.82 -39.75
C SER A 36 60.85 1.39 -39.79
N PRO A 37 61.30 2.24 -38.82
CA PRO A 37 61.75 1.74 -37.49
C PRO A 37 61.60 2.68 -36.25
N SER A 38 61.68 2.06 -35.06
CA SER A 38 62.21 2.56 -33.76
C SER A 38 61.80 3.92 -33.16
N SER A 39 61.23 3.92 -31.94
CA SER A 39 61.99 4.18 -30.70
C SER A 39 61.14 4.00 -29.41
N THR A 40 61.80 4.06 -28.25
CA THR A 40 61.30 3.72 -26.89
C THR A 40 60.36 4.75 -26.25
N PRO A 41 59.45 4.34 -25.34
CA PRO A 41 58.65 5.28 -24.54
C PRO A 41 59.41 5.82 -23.31
N ARG A 42 59.17 7.10 -23.00
CA ARG A 42 59.29 7.78 -21.70
C ARG A 42 58.09 8.74 -21.62
N SER A 43 57.22 8.72 -20.62
CA SER A 43 57.40 8.82 -19.16
C SER A 43 57.74 10.24 -18.69
N ASP A 44 56.70 10.98 -18.33
CA ASP A 44 56.65 11.83 -17.13
C ASP A 44 55.16 12.03 -16.79
N THR A 45 54.66 12.10 -15.54
CA THR A 45 55.00 11.62 -14.18
C THR A 45 54.16 12.52 -13.25
N LEU A 46 53.19 11.95 -12.52
CA LEU A 46 52.59 12.64 -11.37
C LEU A 46 53.40 12.26 -10.11
N PRO A 47 53.70 13.19 -9.20
CA PRO A 47 54.62 12.93 -8.09
C PRO A 47 53.97 12.15 -6.95
N ARG A 48 54.68 11.15 -6.42
CA ARG A 48 54.48 10.62 -5.07
C ARG A 48 55.32 11.42 -4.06
N LEU A 49 54.84 11.48 -2.81
CA LEU A 49 55.66 11.66 -1.62
C LEU A 49 55.55 10.40 -0.74
N SER A 50 56.62 10.05 -0.02
CA SER A 50 56.70 8.79 0.75
C SER A 50 57.89 8.79 1.74
N SER A 51 57.89 7.84 2.69
CA SER A 51 58.85 7.65 3.81
C SER A 51 58.70 8.70 4.93
N LEU A 52 58.96 8.41 6.22
CA LEU A 52 59.73 7.35 6.91
C LEU A 52 58.88 6.75 8.09
N SER A 53 59.17 5.62 8.77
CA SER A 53 60.29 4.65 8.76
C SER A 53 59.89 3.28 9.38
N THR A 54 60.74 2.28 9.14
CA THR A 54 61.06 1.00 9.84
C THR A 54 60.92 0.96 11.39
N GLU A 55 60.92 -0.18 12.12
CA GLU A 55 61.49 -1.54 11.88
C GLU A 55 60.91 -2.66 12.84
N LEU A 56 61.00 -3.96 12.45
CA LEU A 56 61.02 -5.21 13.29
C LEU A 56 59.79 -5.53 14.21
N PHE A 57 59.57 -6.76 14.77
CA PHE A 57 60.28 -8.06 14.80
C PHE A 57 59.27 -9.25 14.64
N SER A 58 59.62 -10.49 15.01
CA SER A 58 58.87 -11.73 14.66
C SER A 58 58.63 -12.71 15.82
N ALA A 59 57.46 -13.37 15.78
CA ALA A 59 57.11 -14.71 16.30
C ALA A 59 56.95 -15.02 17.82
N HIS A 60 56.15 -16.08 18.04
CA HIS A 60 56.06 -17.04 19.17
C HIS A 60 55.01 -16.89 20.30
N ASN A 61 54.79 -18.03 20.97
CA ASN A 61 53.64 -18.39 21.80
C ASN A 61 53.80 -18.05 23.30
N SER A 62 52.66 -18.13 23.99
CA SER A 62 52.34 -18.35 25.42
C SER A 62 53.42 -18.95 26.36
N PRO A 63 53.30 -18.86 27.72
CA PRO A 63 52.10 -18.51 28.51
C PRO A 63 52.27 -17.62 29.78
N ALA A 64 51.13 -17.23 30.37
CA ALA A 64 50.83 -17.01 31.81
C ALA A 64 51.80 -16.25 32.76
N HIS A 65 51.36 -15.09 33.28
CA HIS A 65 50.86 -14.94 34.67
C HIS A 65 50.36 -13.50 34.99
N SER A 66 49.45 -13.36 35.97
CA SER A 66 48.83 -12.09 36.43
C SER A 66 49.66 -11.36 37.50
N PRO A 67 49.42 -10.05 37.78
CA PRO A 67 48.42 -9.72 38.82
C PRO A 67 47.60 -8.40 38.65
N ARG A 68 46.38 -8.43 39.23
CA ARG A 68 45.64 -7.40 40.03
C ARG A 68 46.24 -5.98 40.16
N PHE A 69 45.48 -4.87 40.25
CA PHE A 69 44.05 -4.52 40.40
C PHE A 69 43.83 -3.14 39.68
N ALA A 70 42.66 -2.53 39.51
CA ALA A 70 41.35 -2.62 40.18
C ALA A 70 40.18 -2.45 39.19
N ALA A 71 38.95 -2.80 39.61
CA ALA A 71 37.73 -2.64 38.82
C ALA A 71 36.85 -1.50 39.34
N ALA A 72 36.20 -0.78 38.43
CA ALA A 72 35.00 0.01 38.70
C ALA A 72 33.82 -0.72 38.04
N HIS A 73 32.74 -0.96 38.79
CA HIS A 73 31.56 -1.64 38.26
C HIS A 73 30.66 -0.66 37.50
N LEU A 74 30.39 -0.98 36.23
CA LEU A 74 29.19 -0.51 35.54
C LEU A 74 28.02 -1.47 35.82
N PRO A 75 26.77 -1.00 35.87
CA PRO A 75 25.62 -1.87 36.13
C PRO A 75 25.31 -2.81 34.95
N SER A 76 24.79 -3.99 35.25
CA SER A 76 24.17 -4.86 34.26
C SER A 76 22.82 -4.30 33.80
N HIS A 77 22.64 -4.09 32.50
CA HIS A 77 21.31 -3.84 31.95
C HIS A 77 20.41 -5.07 32.17
N GLN A 78 19.21 -4.85 32.70
CA GLN A 78 18.15 -5.85 32.79
C GLN A 78 17.26 -5.80 31.54
N PRO A 79 16.57 -6.90 31.17
CA PRO A 79 15.58 -6.87 30.09
C PRO A 79 14.40 -5.95 30.44
N ALA A 80 13.87 -5.26 29.43
CA ALA A 80 12.80 -4.28 29.60
C ALA A 80 11.40 -4.93 29.78
N SER A 81 11.18 -5.58 30.93
CA SER A 81 9.85 -5.99 31.39
C SER A 81 9.49 -5.21 32.66
N THR A 82 9.27 -3.91 32.54
CA THR A 82 8.95 -3.01 33.66
C THR A 82 7.51 -3.20 34.12
N LEU A 83 7.28 -4.24 34.92
CA LEU A 83 6.20 -4.24 35.89
C LEU A 83 6.30 -2.97 36.74
N HIS A 84 5.23 -2.19 36.79
CA HIS A 84 5.11 -1.03 37.67
C HIS A 84 5.34 -1.43 39.14
N PRO A 85 5.76 -0.50 40.03
CA PRO A 85 5.88 -0.80 41.45
C PRO A 85 4.56 -1.35 42.04
N PRO A 86 4.61 -2.18 43.09
CA PRO A 86 3.42 -2.83 43.63
C PRO A 86 2.38 -1.81 44.09
N LEU A 87 1.09 -2.05 43.81
CA LEU A 87 -0.02 -1.18 44.25
C LEU A 87 -0.16 -1.01 45.78
N THR A 88 0.68 -1.70 46.55
CA THR A 88 0.81 -1.60 48.01
C THR A 88 1.94 -0.67 48.48
N ASP A 89 2.84 -0.24 47.60
CA ASP A 89 3.96 0.66 47.91
C ASP A 89 3.69 2.06 47.32
N LEU A 90 2.98 2.86 48.11
CA LEU A 90 2.56 4.21 47.71
C LEU A 90 3.75 5.16 47.47
N ALA A 91 4.89 4.97 48.14
CA ALA A 91 6.06 5.82 47.96
C ALA A 91 6.73 5.54 46.60
N ALA A 92 6.89 4.26 46.25
CA ALA A 92 7.41 3.87 44.95
C ALA A 92 6.46 4.25 43.80
N LEU A 93 5.14 4.22 44.03
CA LEU A 93 4.14 4.70 43.06
C LEU A 93 4.20 6.22 42.86
N ASP A 94 4.25 7.01 43.94
CA ASP A 94 4.38 8.47 43.85
C ASP A 94 5.66 8.86 43.09
N GLU A 95 6.79 8.18 43.35
CA GLU A 95 8.07 8.41 42.63
C GLU A 95 7.96 8.02 41.15
N TYR A 96 7.36 6.88 40.83
CA TYR A 96 7.16 6.39 39.45
C TYR A 96 6.19 7.29 38.64
N ILE A 97 5.11 7.76 39.24
CA ILE A 97 4.15 8.69 38.62
C ILE A 97 4.75 10.10 38.48
N SER A 98 5.55 10.55 39.45
CA SER A 98 6.22 11.86 39.38
C SER A 98 7.36 11.90 38.36
N ALA A 99 7.96 10.74 38.03
CA ALA A 99 8.99 10.62 37.00
C ALA A 99 8.41 10.68 35.57
N ASP A 100 7.23 10.11 35.33
CA ASP A 100 6.47 10.27 34.09
C ASP A 100 4.94 10.28 34.37
N PRO A 101 4.24 11.41 34.15
CA PRO A 101 2.78 11.47 34.24
C PRO A 101 2.04 10.48 33.32
N SER A 102 2.67 9.96 32.26
CA SER A 102 2.08 8.92 31.41
C SER A 102 2.04 7.54 32.09
N ALA A 103 2.88 7.28 33.10
CA ALA A 103 2.84 6.06 33.92
C ALA A 103 1.48 5.87 34.63
N LEU A 104 0.76 6.96 34.89
CA LEU A 104 -0.62 6.97 35.40
C LEU A 104 -1.58 6.15 34.50
N VAL A 105 -1.39 6.24 33.18
CA VAL A 105 -2.19 5.50 32.18
C VAL A 105 -1.79 4.03 32.15
N GLN A 106 -0.49 3.73 32.34
CA GLN A 106 0.01 2.34 32.41
C GLN A 106 -0.48 1.62 33.68
N LEU A 107 -0.66 2.35 34.78
CA LEU A 107 -1.25 1.85 36.02
C LEU A 107 -2.77 1.64 35.95
N ALA A 108 -3.47 2.30 35.03
CA ALA A 108 -4.94 2.34 35.00
C ALA A 108 -5.63 0.95 34.95
N PRO A 109 -5.16 -0.05 34.17
CA PRO A 109 -5.77 -1.39 34.19
C PRO A 109 -5.59 -2.12 35.53
N ALA A 110 -4.43 -1.97 36.16
CA ALA A 110 -4.13 -2.58 37.46
C ALA A 110 -4.93 -1.91 38.58
N LEU A 111 -5.00 -0.57 38.57
CA LEU A 111 -5.86 0.22 39.46
C LEU A 111 -7.33 -0.14 39.29
N ALA A 112 -7.83 -0.27 38.05
CA ALA A 112 -9.21 -0.66 37.78
C ALA A 112 -9.53 -2.08 38.32
N GLN A 113 -8.63 -3.05 38.17
CA GLN A 113 -8.80 -4.38 38.77
C GLN A 113 -8.76 -4.33 40.30
N HIS A 114 -7.89 -3.51 40.90
CA HIS A 114 -7.82 -3.36 42.35
C HIS A 114 -9.07 -2.67 42.92
N LEU A 115 -9.56 -1.61 42.26
CA LEU A 115 -10.81 -0.93 42.58
C LEU A 115 -12.01 -1.88 42.43
N ALA A 116 -12.12 -2.63 41.33
CA ALA A 116 -13.18 -3.62 41.16
C ALA A 116 -13.15 -4.70 42.28
N ARG A 117 -11.96 -5.20 42.63
CA ARG A 117 -11.79 -6.17 43.73
C ARG A 117 -12.08 -5.55 45.11
N PHE A 118 -11.75 -4.27 45.31
CA PHE A 118 -12.11 -3.51 46.51
C PHE A 118 -13.63 -3.30 46.62
N CYS A 119 -14.30 -2.91 45.54
CA CYS A 119 -15.76 -2.79 45.46
C CYS A 119 -16.50 -4.10 45.75
N LEU A 120 -15.95 -5.24 45.28
CA LEU A 120 -16.50 -6.57 45.56
C LEU A 120 -16.26 -7.05 46.99
N THR A 121 -15.34 -6.45 47.75
CA THR A 121 -14.97 -6.89 49.12
C THR A 121 -15.39 -5.92 50.21
N ASN A 122 -15.44 -4.61 49.94
CA ASN A 122 -15.80 -3.54 50.87
C ASN A 122 -16.91 -2.63 50.29
N PRO A 123 -18.09 -3.17 49.94
CA PRO A 123 -19.15 -2.43 49.24
C PRO A 123 -19.75 -1.27 50.05
N ALA A 124 -19.56 -1.25 51.38
CA ALA A 124 -19.98 -0.12 52.23
C ALA A 124 -19.08 1.11 52.04
N ASP A 125 -17.75 0.91 52.12
CA ASP A 125 -16.75 1.98 52.00
C ASP A 125 -16.73 2.60 50.60
N CYS A 126 -17.11 1.80 49.60
CA CYS A 126 -17.28 2.26 48.22
C CYS A 126 -18.44 3.24 48.04
N GLY A 127 -19.40 3.27 48.97
CA GLY A 127 -20.43 4.31 49.01
C GLY A 127 -19.85 5.69 49.31
N GLU A 128 -18.92 5.80 50.26
CA GLU A 128 -18.24 7.07 50.55
C GLU A 128 -17.23 7.43 49.44
N ALA A 129 -16.42 6.46 48.98
CA ALA A 129 -15.47 6.69 47.89
C ALA A 129 -16.18 7.18 46.61
N TRP A 130 -17.31 6.57 46.25
CA TRP A 130 -18.12 7.03 45.11
C TRP A 130 -18.75 8.40 45.34
N LEU A 131 -19.22 8.73 46.56
CA LEU A 131 -19.78 10.05 46.85
C LEU A 131 -18.73 11.17 46.65
N LEU A 132 -17.49 10.88 47.04
CA LEU A 132 -16.37 11.82 46.96
C LEU A 132 -15.82 11.96 45.53
N VAL A 133 -15.64 10.83 44.82
CA VAL A 133 -15.30 10.84 43.38
C VAL A 133 -16.40 11.49 42.56
N LYS A 134 -17.67 11.29 42.90
CA LYS A 134 -18.80 11.96 42.22
C LYS A 134 -18.73 13.48 42.38
N ASN A 135 -18.46 14.00 43.58
CA ASN A 135 -18.32 15.45 43.77
C ASN A 135 -17.18 16.01 42.90
N LEU A 136 -16.03 15.32 42.87
CA LEU A 136 -14.88 15.69 42.05
C LEU A 136 -15.20 15.64 40.55
N LEU A 137 -15.93 14.62 40.10
CA LEU A 137 -16.46 14.53 38.74
C LEU A 137 -17.46 15.66 38.42
N GLN A 138 -18.27 16.10 39.38
CA GLN A 138 -19.22 17.21 39.20
C GLN A 138 -18.54 18.59 39.20
N GLU A 139 -17.35 18.71 39.80
CA GLU A 139 -16.46 19.88 39.64
C GLU A 139 -15.74 19.82 38.27
N LEU A 140 -15.31 18.64 37.83
CA LEU A 140 -14.78 18.39 36.48
C LEU A 140 -15.84 18.58 35.36
N GLU A 141 -17.13 18.33 35.62
CA GLU A 141 -18.25 18.64 34.71
C GLU A 141 -18.59 20.13 34.66
N GLN A 142 -18.16 20.94 35.64
CA GLN A 142 -18.32 22.40 35.64
C GLN A 142 -17.08 23.14 35.10
N LEU A 143 -15.92 22.49 35.07
CA LEU A 143 -14.73 23.03 34.42
C LEU A 143 -14.91 23.40 32.93
N PRO A 144 -15.74 22.73 32.10
CA PRO A 144 -16.12 23.18 30.77
C PRO A 144 -16.79 24.56 30.74
N ALA A 145 -17.64 24.89 31.72
CA ALA A 145 -18.27 26.21 31.81
C ALA A 145 -17.23 27.29 32.17
N ALA A 146 -16.35 26.99 33.14
CA ALA A 146 -15.22 27.87 33.48
C ALA A 146 -14.18 27.98 32.34
N ARG A 147 -14.07 26.98 31.45
CA ARG A 147 -13.28 27.04 30.22
C ARG A 147 -13.95 27.95 29.20
N ALA A 148 -15.26 27.81 28.96
CA ALA A 148 -16.01 28.67 28.07
C ALA A 148 -15.94 30.16 28.48
N GLU A 149 -15.96 30.47 29.79
CA GLU A 149 -15.72 31.84 30.27
C GLU A 149 -14.28 32.31 29.99
N ARG A 150 -13.25 31.46 30.15
CA ARG A 150 -11.86 31.82 29.79
C ARG A 150 -11.67 32.00 28.28
N ASP A 151 -12.23 31.11 27.47
CA ASP A 151 -12.16 31.19 26.01
C ASP A 151 -12.94 32.42 25.49
N SER A 152 -13.99 32.87 26.20
CA SER A 152 -14.64 34.16 25.93
C SER A 152 -13.74 35.39 26.19
N THR A 153 -12.63 35.24 26.92
CA THR A 153 -11.59 36.27 27.10
C THR A 153 -10.43 36.18 26.11
N GLY A 154 -10.43 35.18 25.22
CA GLY A 154 -9.96 35.36 23.83
C GLY A 154 -8.50 35.69 23.59
N VAL A 155 -7.55 35.00 24.23
CA VAL A 155 -6.15 34.92 23.75
C VAL A 155 -5.81 33.46 23.45
N ALA A 156 -6.18 33.00 22.25
CA ALA A 156 -5.66 31.75 21.73
C ALA A 156 -4.13 31.87 21.55
N SER A 157 -3.39 30.82 21.90
CA SER A 157 -1.95 30.75 21.62
C SER A 157 -1.72 31.03 20.13
N PRO A 158 -0.81 31.96 19.76
CA PRO A 158 -0.61 32.31 18.36
C PRO A 158 -0.16 31.08 17.59
N ARG A 159 -0.81 30.80 16.45
CA ARG A 159 -0.36 29.73 15.53
C ARG A 159 1.10 30.00 15.14
N PRO A 160 1.96 28.97 15.02
CA PRO A 160 3.30 29.16 14.50
C PRO A 160 3.23 29.79 13.10
N ALA A 161 4.22 30.63 12.78
CA ALA A 161 4.37 31.15 11.43
C ALA A 161 4.77 30.00 10.50
N SER A 162 4.17 29.95 9.31
CA SER A 162 4.60 29.02 8.26
C SER A 162 5.95 29.44 7.69
N PRO A 163 6.89 28.51 7.47
CA PRO A 163 8.17 28.77 6.81
C PRO A 163 8.08 29.66 5.55
N GLU A 164 9.13 30.46 5.35
CA GLU A 164 9.22 31.47 4.30
C GLU A 164 10.32 31.11 3.30
N CYS A 165 9.98 30.24 2.34
CA CYS A 165 10.89 29.88 1.26
C CYS A 165 11.34 31.11 0.45
N ALA A 166 12.66 31.27 0.29
CA ALA A 166 13.25 32.35 -0.49
C ALA A 166 12.91 32.21 -1.99
N ARG A 167 12.46 33.31 -2.61
CA ARG A 167 12.22 33.38 -4.06
C ARG A 167 13.54 33.68 -4.78
N LYS A 168 14.08 32.71 -5.52
CA LYS A 168 15.28 32.84 -6.34
C LYS A 168 14.86 32.69 -7.83
N PRO A 169 14.36 33.76 -8.50
CA PRO A 169 13.74 33.68 -9.82
C PRO A 169 14.68 33.15 -10.91
N THR A 170 14.38 31.94 -11.39
CA THR A 170 15.03 31.30 -12.53
C THR A 170 14.10 31.36 -13.73
N SER A 171 14.46 32.12 -14.77
CA SER A 171 13.70 32.17 -16.02
C SER A 171 14.18 31.11 -17.01
N VAL A 172 13.25 30.34 -17.55
CA VAL A 172 13.47 29.37 -18.65
C VAL A 172 12.74 29.87 -19.90
N VAL A 173 13.27 29.57 -21.09
CA VAL A 173 12.57 29.71 -22.37
C VAL A 173 12.47 28.32 -22.98
N ASN A 174 11.26 27.85 -23.25
CA ASN A 174 11.06 26.50 -23.79
C ASN A 174 11.25 26.46 -25.33
N VAL A 175 11.16 25.26 -25.90
CA VAL A 175 11.27 25.04 -27.37
C VAL A 175 10.20 25.77 -28.17
N HIS A 176 9.07 26.13 -27.55
CA HIS A 176 7.97 26.89 -28.15
C HIS A 176 8.18 28.41 -28.10
N GLY A 177 9.29 28.88 -27.54
CA GLY A 177 9.60 30.31 -27.36
C GLY A 177 8.85 30.99 -26.23
N GLU A 178 8.09 30.25 -25.42
CA GLU A 178 7.42 30.78 -24.23
C GLU A 178 8.45 30.94 -23.10
N LYS A 179 8.37 32.05 -22.36
CA LYS A 179 9.24 32.33 -21.22
C LYS A 179 8.43 32.35 -19.93
N TRP A 180 8.71 31.41 -19.02
CA TRP A 180 8.25 31.49 -17.63
C TRP A 180 9.40 31.78 -16.66
N THR A 181 9.04 32.03 -15.40
CA THR A 181 9.97 32.13 -14.27
C THR A 181 9.49 31.20 -13.17
N ASP A 182 10.40 30.37 -12.68
CA ASP A 182 10.24 29.55 -11.50
C ASP A 182 11.05 30.18 -10.35
N ASP A 183 10.35 30.65 -9.31
CA ASP A 183 10.97 31.25 -8.12
C ASP A 183 11.60 30.22 -7.16
N TYR A 184 11.35 28.94 -7.40
CA TYR A 184 11.62 27.82 -6.51
C TYR A 184 12.41 26.69 -7.19
N ALA A 185 12.86 26.87 -8.43
CA ALA A 185 13.67 25.89 -9.17
C ALA A 185 14.97 25.51 -8.44
N TRP A 186 15.47 26.37 -7.54
CA TRP A 186 16.63 26.07 -6.70
C TRP A 186 16.39 24.96 -5.67
N LEU A 187 15.13 24.62 -5.37
CA LEU A 187 14.77 23.55 -4.42
C LEU A 187 15.00 22.13 -4.98
N THR A 188 15.48 21.99 -6.23
CA THR A 188 15.81 20.69 -6.83
C THR A 188 17.19 20.16 -6.38
N ASP A 189 18.07 21.02 -5.86
CA ASP A 189 19.39 20.59 -5.37
C ASP A 189 19.25 19.97 -3.97
N ARG A 190 19.26 18.64 -3.92
CA ARG A 190 19.17 17.85 -2.69
C ARG A 190 20.31 18.13 -1.71
N GLU A 191 21.48 18.51 -2.23
CA GLU A 191 22.71 18.66 -1.43
C GLU A 191 22.95 20.12 -0.99
N ASP A 192 22.11 21.09 -1.41
CA ASP A 192 22.13 22.46 -0.93
C ASP A 192 21.67 22.52 0.55
N PRO A 193 22.53 22.97 1.50
CA PRO A 193 22.14 23.10 2.91
C PRO A 193 20.98 24.06 3.15
N GLU A 194 20.67 24.99 2.23
CA GLU A 194 19.49 25.85 2.33
C GLU A 194 18.19 25.08 2.00
N VAL A 195 18.25 24.08 1.11
CA VAL A 195 17.12 23.19 0.78
C VAL A 195 16.86 22.21 1.92
N LEU A 196 17.91 21.54 2.43
CA LEU A 196 17.81 20.65 3.58
C LEU A 196 17.25 21.36 4.82
N LYS A 197 17.77 22.57 5.13
CA LYS A 197 17.26 23.39 6.23
C LYS A 197 15.80 23.84 6.02
N TYR A 198 15.38 24.10 4.78
CA TYR A 198 13.98 24.44 4.50
C TYR A 198 13.05 23.22 4.70
N ILE A 199 13.51 22.02 4.36
CA ILE A 199 12.81 20.76 4.68
C ILE A 199 12.67 20.55 6.19
N GLU A 200 13.75 20.76 6.97
CA GLU A 200 13.69 20.72 8.44
C GLU A 200 12.64 21.69 9.01
N GLU A 201 12.61 22.93 8.50
CA GLU A 201 11.64 23.96 8.91
C GLU A 201 10.19 23.59 8.57
N GLU A 202 9.95 22.96 7.42
CA GLU A 202 8.62 22.48 7.01
C GLU A 202 8.15 21.30 7.85
N ASN A 203 9.01 20.30 8.09
CA ASN A 203 8.73 19.16 8.95
C ASN A 203 8.43 19.61 10.40
N ALA A 204 9.22 20.55 10.92
CA ALA A 204 8.99 21.15 12.25
C ALA A 204 7.69 21.97 12.31
N TYR A 205 7.37 22.73 11.27
CA TYR A 205 6.12 23.49 11.18
C TYR A 205 4.89 22.56 11.16
N SER A 206 4.90 21.52 10.32
CA SER A 206 3.80 20.56 10.22
C SER A 206 3.62 19.78 11.52
N THR A 207 4.71 19.43 12.21
CA THR A 207 4.66 18.84 13.56
C THR A 207 4.00 19.80 14.56
N SER A 208 4.44 21.06 14.60
CA SER A 208 3.91 22.07 15.53
C SER A 208 2.43 22.43 15.27
N MET A 209 2.02 22.47 14.00
CA MET A 209 0.63 22.68 13.58
C MET A 209 -0.29 21.51 13.93
N MET A 210 0.27 20.32 14.17
CA MET A 210 -0.45 19.09 14.51
C MET A 210 -0.33 18.71 15.99
N GLU A 211 0.34 19.50 16.82
CA GLU A 211 0.59 19.25 18.25
C GLU A 211 -0.70 18.94 19.03
N HIS A 212 -1.79 19.67 18.74
CA HIS A 212 -3.11 19.45 19.38
C HIS A 212 -3.73 18.09 19.05
N THR A 213 -3.28 17.43 17.99
CA THR A 213 -3.76 16.11 17.57
C THR A 213 -2.97 14.94 18.17
N LYS A 214 -1.83 15.14 18.85
CA LYS A 214 -1.02 14.04 19.42
C LYS A 214 -1.83 13.00 20.24
N PRO A 215 -2.83 13.39 21.06
CA PRO A 215 -3.69 12.40 21.75
C PRO A 215 -4.51 11.53 20.79
N LEU A 216 -4.96 12.09 19.66
CA LEU A 216 -5.65 11.37 18.59
C LEU A 216 -4.67 10.52 17.76
N GLN A 217 -3.47 11.01 17.45
CA GLN A 217 -2.42 10.23 16.78
C GLN A 217 -2.09 8.97 17.59
N LYS A 218 -1.80 9.12 18.90
CA LYS A 218 -1.53 7.98 19.80
C LYS A 218 -2.72 7.02 19.89
N MET A 219 -3.95 7.53 19.87
CA MET A 219 -5.17 6.71 19.86
C MET A 219 -5.29 5.91 18.55
N LEU A 220 -5.16 6.56 17.39
CA LEU A 220 -5.22 5.93 16.07
C LEU A 220 -4.11 4.88 15.90
N TYR A 221 -2.88 5.20 16.28
CA TYR A 221 -1.76 4.25 16.29
C TYR A 221 -2.08 3.01 17.17
N THR A 222 -2.63 3.21 18.36
CA THR A 222 -3.06 2.12 19.25
C THR A 222 -4.20 1.30 18.62
N GLU A 223 -5.15 1.95 17.93
CA GLU A 223 -6.23 1.29 17.18
C GLU A 223 -5.71 0.52 15.94
N PHE A 224 -4.58 0.93 15.35
CA PHE A 224 -3.97 0.22 14.23
C PHE A 224 -3.18 -0.99 14.72
N VAL A 225 -2.26 -0.80 15.67
CA VAL A 225 -1.46 -1.88 16.27
C VAL A 225 -2.37 -2.92 16.93
N GLY A 226 -3.42 -2.50 17.63
CA GLY A 226 -4.42 -3.40 18.21
C GLY A 226 -5.26 -4.18 17.20
N ARG A 227 -5.11 -3.93 15.90
CA ARG A 227 -5.72 -4.69 14.79
C ARG A 227 -4.68 -5.40 13.91
N VAL A 228 -3.40 -5.35 14.24
CA VAL A 228 -2.35 -6.16 13.59
C VAL A 228 -2.44 -7.59 14.10
N ASP A 229 -2.48 -8.56 13.20
CA ASP A 229 -2.14 -9.94 13.54
C ASP A 229 -0.62 -10.05 13.73
N GLU A 230 -0.16 -9.94 14.98
CA GLU A 230 1.25 -10.14 15.33
C GLU A 230 1.65 -11.63 15.30
N GLY A 231 0.67 -12.53 15.16
CA GLY A 231 0.86 -13.95 14.87
C GLY A 231 0.81 -14.29 13.36
N GLU A 232 0.75 -13.28 12.48
CA GLU A 232 0.62 -13.49 11.04
C GLU A 232 1.74 -14.41 10.50
N HIS A 233 1.31 -15.44 9.78
CA HIS A 233 2.17 -16.27 8.95
C HIS A 233 1.53 -16.43 7.58
N SER A 234 2.36 -16.57 6.55
CA SER A 234 1.89 -16.62 5.18
C SER A 234 1.33 -18.00 4.78
N PRO A 235 0.62 -18.10 3.62
CA PRO A 235 0.15 -19.37 3.10
C PRO A 235 1.33 -20.27 2.70
N ARG A 236 1.42 -21.42 3.36
CA ARG A 236 2.52 -22.39 3.19
C ARG A 236 2.63 -22.90 1.75
N VAL A 237 3.88 -23.10 1.30
CA VAL A 237 4.21 -23.71 0.00
C VAL A 237 5.22 -24.84 0.19
N THR A 238 4.88 -26.06 -0.21
CA THR A 238 5.79 -27.22 -0.14
C THR A 238 6.52 -27.42 -1.47
N LEU A 239 7.84 -27.65 -1.42
CA LEU A 239 8.68 -27.90 -2.59
C LEU A 239 9.10 -29.38 -2.70
N GLN A 240 9.75 -29.74 -3.80
CA GLN A 240 10.09 -31.13 -4.15
C GLN A 240 11.19 -31.76 -3.27
N ASP A 241 11.90 -30.94 -2.51
CA ASP A 241 12.89 -31.31 -1.48
C ASP A 241 12.28 -31.75 -0.14
N GLY A 242 10.95 -31.62 0.00
CA GLY A 242 10.19 -31.92 1.20
C GLY A 242 10.20 -30.81 2.26
N TRP A 243 10.76 -29.63 1.97
CA TRP A 243 10.63 -28.44 2.81
C TRP A 243 9.32 -27.70 2.50
N THR A 244 8.75 -27.07 3.53
CA THR A 244 7.53 -26.25 3.44
C THR A 244 7.81 -24.83 3.91
N TYR A 245 7.78 -23.89 2.98
CA TYR A 245 8.20 -22.49 3.08
C TYR A 245 7.03 -21.57 3.45
N TYR A 246 7.35 -20.51 4.22
CA TYR A 246 6.43 -19.47 4.70
C TYR A 246 7.21 -18.33 5.37
N THR A 247 6.71 -17.11 5.30
CA THR A 247 7.11 -16.00 6.19
C THR A 247 6.25 -15.96 7.45
N LYS A 248 6.78 -15.38 8.53
CA LYS A 248 6.03 -15.05 9.75
C LYS A 248 6.51 -13.75 10.39
N LYS A 249 5.65 -13.09 11.16
CA LYS A 249 6.01 -11.95 12.01
C LYS A 249 6.57 -12.39 13.36
N VAL A 250 7.15 -11.42 14.07
CA VAL A 250 7.43 -11.49 15.51
C VAL A 250 6.76 -10.27 16.15
N PRO A 251 6.00 -10.44 17.26
CA PRO A 251 5.40 -9.32 17.98
C PRO A 251 6.42 -8.25 18.38
N GLY A 252 6.14 -6.99 18.04
CA GLY A 252 7.01 -5.84 18.32
C GLY A 252 8.27 -5.73 17.45
N GLN A 253 8.35 -6.43 16.32
CA GLN A 253 9.46 -6.34 15.35
C GLN A 253 8.98 -5.79 14.00
N GLU A 254 9.81 -4.95 13.37
CA GLU A 254 9.44 -4.21 12.15
C GLU A 254 9.32 -5.08 10.89
N TYR A 255 10.11 -6.15 10.82
CA TYR A 255 10.31 -6.98 9.63
C TYR A 255 10.08 -8.48 9.91
N ARG A 256 10.10 -9.33 8.88
CA ARG A 256 9.64 -10.74 8.97
C ARG A 256 10.79 -11.74 9.14
N LEU A 257 10.40 -12.97 9.43
CA LEU A 257 11.25 -14.15 9.40
C LEU A 257 10.86 -15.02 8.20
N HIS A 258 11.82 -15.35 7.35
CA HIS A 258 11.67 -16.35 6.29
C HIS A 258 11.97 -17.73 6.87
N CYS A 259 10.98 -18.63 6.78
CA CYS A 259 10.97 -19.89 7.50
C CYS A 259 10.67 -21.05 6.56
N ARG A 260 11.27 -22.21 6.83
CA ARG A 260 10.90 -23.49 6.23
C ARG A 260 10.74 -24.56 7.30
N THR A 261 9.90 -25.54 7.06
CA THR A 261 9.74 -26.70 7.96
C THR A 261 9.72 -28.03 7.23
N ARG A 262 10.34 -29.05 7.85
CA ARG A 262 10.41 -30.43 7.37
C ARG A 262 10.38 -31.36 8.57
N ASN A 263 9.54 -32.39 8.53
CA ASN A 263 9.31 -33.33 9.65
C ASN A 263 8.94 -32.66 11.01
N GLY A 264 8.35 -31.46 10.99
CA GLY A 264 7.99 -30.70 12.19
C GLY A 264 9.15 -29.94 12.85
N ILE A 265 10.34 -29.94 12.25
CA ILE A 265 11.45 -29.05 12.63
C ILE A 265 11.30 -27.76 11.81
N GLU A 266 11.33 -26.61 12.47
CA GLU A 266 11.39 -25.29 11.83
C GLU A 266 12.85 -24.85 11.66
N ASP A 267 13.15 -24.21 10.54
CA ASP A 267 14.42 -23.61 10.18
C ASP A 267 14.18 -22.18 9.71
N VAL A 268 14.74 -21.19 10.41
CA VAL A 268 14.66 -19.77 10.07
C VAL A 268 15.97 -19.42 9.35
N TYR A 269 15.90 -19.30 8.03
CA TYR A 269 17.09 -19.09 7.19
C TYR A 269 17.46 -17.62 7.03
N LEU A 270 16.45 -16.73 7.02
CA LEU A 270 16.67 -15.28 6.95
C LEU A 270 15.74 -14.57 7.93
N ASP A 271 16.34 -13.73 8.79
CA ASP A 271 15.66 -12.85 9.73
C ASP A 271 15.92 -11.41 9.27
N GLU A 272 14.90 -10.75 8.72
CA GLU A 272 15.03 -9.38 8.22
C GLU A 272 15.44 -8.39 9.35
N ASN A 273 15.07 -8.67 10.60
CA ASN A 273 15.35 -7.79 11.75
C ASN A 273 16.81 -7.90 12.20
N LEU A 274 17.35 -9.12 12.24
CA LEU A 274 18.79 -9.33 12.50
C LEU A 274 19.67 -8.78 11.37
N LEU A 275 19.14 -8.75 10.13
CA LEU A 275 19.85 -8.14 9.00
C LEU A 275 19.80 -6.60 9.09
N ALA A 276 18.62 -6.00 9.32
CA ALA A 276 18.46 -4.56 9.53
C ALA A 276 19.30 -4.04 10.71
N ALA A 277 19.39 -4.81 11.81
CA ALA A 277 20.20 -4.49 12.99
C ALA A 277 21.67 -4.96 12.89
N SER A 278 22.16 -5.32 11.70
CA SER A 278 23.56 -5.70 11.49
C SER A 278 24.45 -4.46 11.26
N PRO A 279 25.78 -4.54 11.49
CA PRO A 279 26.70 -3.41 11.26
C PRO A 279 26.76 -2.88 9.82
N GLU A 280 26.13 -3.55 8.86
CA GLU A 280 26.01 -3.15 7.45
C GLU A 280 24.78 -2.24 7.22
N PHE A 281 23.75 -2.35 8.08
CA PHE A 281 22.45 -1.68 7.91
C PHE A 281 21.92 -0.93 9.14
N GLU A 282 22.54 -1.06 10.33
CA GLU A 282 22.08 -0.46 11.61
C GLU A 282 21.99 1.09 11.60
N ASN A 283 22.61 1.75 10.63
CA ASN A 283 22.60 3.20 10.42
C ASN A 283 21.95 3.61 9.08
N ALA A 284 21.25 2.69 8.40
CA ALA A 284 20.54 2.99 7.15
C ALA A 284 19.26 3.81 7.43
N SER A 285 18.95 4.77 6.57
CA SER A 285 17.70 5.56 6.67
C SER A 285 16.45 4.75 6.31
N TYR A 286 16.63 3.69 5.53
CA TYR A 286 15.60 2.81 5.02
C TYR A 286 16.13 1.37 4.97
N PHE A 287 15.25 0.38 5.06
CA PHE A 287 15.65 -1.02 4.89
C PHE A 287 14.50 -1.83 4.28
N HIS A 288 14.73 -2.43 3.12
CA HIS A 288 13.74 -3.25 2.43
C HIS A 288 14.38 -4.44 1.72
N LEU A 289 13.82 -5.63 1.93
CA LEU A 289 14.11 -6.82 1.15
C LEU A 289 13.20 -6.82 -0.10
N GLY A 290 13.76 -6.43 -1.24
CA GLY A 290 12.99 -6.22 -2.48
C GLY A 290 12.54 -7.50 -3.17
N PHE A 291 13.39 -8.52 -3.16
CA PHE A 291 13.11 -9.82 -3.78
C PHE A 291 13.79 -10.97 -3.05
N LEU A 292 13.22 -12.17 -3.13
CA LEU A 292 13.86 -13.41 -2.66
C LEU A 292 13.60 -14.56 -3.63
N LYS A 293 14.66 -15.01 -4.29
CA LYS A 293 14.61 -16.02 -5.36
C LYS A 293 15.36 -17.28 -4.93
N HIS A 294 14.71 -18.44 -5.09
CA HIS A 294 15.32 -19.75 -4.83
C HIS A 294 15.96 -20.34 -6.10
N SER A 295 17.06 -21.07 -5.95
CA SER A 295 17.64 -21.87 -7.04
C SER A 295 16.75 -23.08 -7.39
N PRO A 296 16.82 -23.63 -8.62
CA PRO A 296 15.98 -24.77 -9.02
C PRO A 296 16.22 -26.07 -8.24
N ASP A 297 17.37 -26.20 -7.57
CA ASP A 297 17.71 -27.30 -6.68
C ASP A 297 17.39 -27.02 -5.19
N CYS A 298 16.84 -25.84 -4.87
CA CYS A 298 16.59 -25.32 -3.52
C CYS A 298 17.84 -25.26 -2.61
N GLY A 299 19.04 -25.41 -3.17
CA GLY A 299 20.31 -25.35 -2.46
C GLY A 299 20.84 -23.94 -2.21
N LEU A 300 20.30 -22.92 -2.88
CA LEU A 300 20.68 -21.52 -2.75
C LEU A 300 19.47 -20.60 -2.72
N VAL A 301 19.64 -19.46 -2.06
CA VAL A 301 18.74 -18.29 -2.14
C VAL A 301 19.55 -17.07 -2.60
N ALA A 302 18.97 -16.25 -3.46
CA ALA A 302 19.42 -14.90 -3.77
C ALA A 302 18.41 -13.89 -3.20
N TYR A 303 18.88 -12.85 -2.53
CA TYR A 303 18.03 -11.79 -1.98
C TYR A 303 18.63 -10.40 -2.22
N GLY A 304 17.77 -9.42 -2.50
CA GLY A 304 18.16 -8.03 -2.76
C GLY A 304 17.74 -7.10 -1.62
N ILE A 305 18.67 -6.29 -1.11
CA ILE A 305 18.42 -5.28 -0.07
C ILE A 305 18.57 -3.87 -0.66
N ASP A 306 17.55 -3.03 -0.48
CA ASP A 306 17.64 -1.57 -0.60
C ASP A 306 17.78 -0.97 0.82
N ALA A 307 18.81 -0.14 1.00
CA ALA A 307 19.15 0.51 2.26
C ALA A 307 18.93 2.04 2.24
N SER A 308 18.19 2.55 1.24
CA SER A 308 17.99 3.99 1.00
C SER A 308 16.58 4.37 0.57
N GLY A 309 15.86 3.51 -0.14
CA GLY A 309 14.50 3.76 -0.65
C GLY A 309 14.44 4.12 -2.14
N ASN A 310 15.58 4.10 -2.85
CA ASN A 310 15.66 4.39 -4.29
C ASN A 310 15.45 3.16 -5.18
N GLU A 311 15.05 2.00 -4.64
CA GLU A 311 14.78 0.75 -5.36
C GLU A 311 16.04 0.12 -6.02
N ARG A 312 17.24 0.57 -5.64
CA ARG A 312 18.52 0.03 -6.08
C ARG A 312 19.04 -0.99 -5.08
N HIS A 313 19.01 -2.26 -5.45
CA HIS A 313 19.30 -3.37 -4.55
C HIS A 313 20.76 -3.84 -4.65
N THR A 314 21.36 -4.13 -3.50
CA THR A 314 22.55 -4.99 -3.41
C THR A 314 22.10 -6.43 -3.23
N THR A 315 22.59 -7.32 -4.10
CA THR A 315 22.24 -8.75 -4.12
C THR A 315 23.24 -9.58 -3.32
N TYR A 316 22.70 -10.43 -2.45
CA TYR A 316 23.40 -11.38 -1.60
C TYR A 316 22.97 -12.80 -1.98
N PHE A 317 23.86 -13.78 -1.79
CA PHE A 317 23.58 -15.19 -2.03
C PHE A 317 23.83 -16.02 -0.77
N MET A 318 22.92 -16.92 -0.41
CA MET A 318 22.94 -17.73 0.81
C MET A 318 22.87 -19.23 0.49
N ASN A 319 23.66 -20.04 1.20
CA ASN A 319 23.61 -21.50 1.13
C ASN A 319 22.45 -22.08 1.96
N MET A 320 21.55 -22.82 1.31
CA MET A 320 20.36 -23.42 1.93
C MET A 320 20.52 -24.91 2.27
N ALA A 321 21.67 -25.52 1.96
CA ALA A 321 21.93 -26.94 2.20
C ALA A 321 22.12 -27.28 3.70
N ASP A 322 21.59 -28.43 4.14
CA ASP A 322 21.74 -28.93 5.51
C ASP A 322 23.21 -29.15 5.92
N GLY A 323 23.62 -28.68 7.10
CA GLY A 323 24.90 -28.99 7.74
C GLY A 323 25.66 -27.79 8.31
N ASP A 324 26.96 -27.97 8.58
CA ASP A 324 27.85 -26.98 9.23
C ASP A 324 28.05 -25.66 8.47
N ARG A 325 27.44 -25.51 7.29
CA ARG A 325 27.48 -24.32 6.42
C ARG A 325 26.08 -23.84 6.01
N ALA A 326 25.03 -24.32 6.66
CA ALA A 326 23.68 -23.80 6.43
C ALA A 326 23.64 -22.31 6.77
N HIS A 327 23.00 -21.53 5.89
CA HIS A 327 22.83 -20.08 5.99
C HIS A 327 24.13 -19.26 5.87
N ASP A 328 25.24 -19.90 5.44
CA ASP A 328 26.45 -19.21 4.99
C ASP A 328 26.09 -18.27 3.83
N VAL A 329 26.25 -16.96 4.03
CA VAL A 329 26.23 -15.98 2.93
C VAL A 329 27.54 -16.10 2.16
N LEU A 330 27.43 -16.31 0.84
CA LEU A 330 28.56 -16.46 -0.08
C LEU A 330 29.34 -15.13 -0.24
N PRO A 331 30.57 -15.13 -0.79
CA PRO A 331 31.32 -13.89 -1.03
C PRO A 331 30.75 -13.01 -2.15
N ASP A 332 30.01 -13.59 -3.09
CA ASP A 332 29.50 -12.95 -4.29
C ASP A 332 28.48 -11.83 -3.94
N ARG A 333 28.65 -10.63 -4.52
CA ARG A 333 27.81 -9.44 -4.31
C ARG A 333 27.58 -8.73 -5.63
N ILE A 334 26.32 -8.40 -5.94
CA ILE A 334 25.97 -7.65 -7.15
C ILE A 334 25.23 -6.37 -6.73
N GLU A 335 25.87 -5.23 -6.90
CA GLU A 335 25.31 -3.90 -6.63
C GLU A 335 24.51 -3.39 -7.84
N GLY A 336 23.54 -2.50 -7.59
CA GLY A 336 22.83 -1.80 -8.67
C GLY A 336 21.71 -2.58 -9.37
N VAL A 337 21.25 -3.68 -8.76
CA VAL A 337 20.22 -4.57 -9.31
C VAL A 337 18.82 -3.98 -9.06
N TYR A 338 17.91 -4.12 -10.03
CA TYR A 338 16.51 -3.71 -9.86
C TYR A 338 15.67 -4.80 -9.15
N GLU A 339 14.34 -4.72 -9.16
CA GLU A 339 13.43 -5.68 -8.50
C GLU A 339 13.53 -7.13 -9.03
N ASP A 340 14.11 -7.34 -10.23
CA ASP A 340 14.06 -8.60 -10.98
C ASP A 340 15.39 -9.38 -11.07
N LEU A 341 15.35 -10.64 -10.64
CA LEU A 341 16.44 -11.62 -10.71
C LEU A 341 15.89 -13.04 -10.91
N GLU A 342 16.58 -13.88 -11.69
CA GLU A 342 16.17 -15.27 -11.96
C GLU A 342 17.34 -16.27 -12.09
N PHE A 343 17.16 -17.49 -11.58
CA PHE A 343 18.14 -18.60 -11.71
C PHE A 343 17.86 -19.51 -12.91
N ALA A 344 18.93 -19.99 -13.56
CA ALA A 344 18.92 -21.12 -14.48
C ALA A 344 19.26 -22.47 -13.80
N LYS A 345 19.17 -23.59 -14.53
CA LYS A 345 19.29 -24.96 -13.96
C LYS A 345 20.69 -25.37 -13.52
N ASP A 346 21.71 -24.59 -13.87
CA ASP A 346 23.11 -24.72 -13.44
C ASP A 346 23.45 -23.78 -12.27
N ASN A 347 22.44 -23.08 -11.73
CA ASN A 347 22.55 -21.98 -10.76
C ASN A 347 23.33 -20.75 -11.27
N SER A 348 23.49 -20.58 -12.60
CA SER A 348 23.79 -19.26 -13.19
C SER A 348 22.62 -18.30 -12.95
N VAL A 349 22.95 -17.02 -12.72
CA VAL A 349 22.00 -15.99 -12.28
C VAL A 349 21.84 -14.93 -13.36
N PHE A 350 20.61 -14.52 -13.63
CA PHE A 350 20.25 -13.52 -14.63
C PHE A 350 19.54 -12.35 -13.94
N TYR A 351 19.95 -11.13 -14.24
CA TYR A 351 19.53 -9.93 -13.51
C TYR A 351 19.56 -8.68 -14.39
N THR A 352 18.88 -7.62 -13.95
CA THR A 352 18.89 -6.29 -14.59
C THR A 352 19.59 -5.24 -13.73
N LEU A 353 20.41 -4.39 -14.36
CA LEU A 353 21.05 -3.24 -13.70
C LEU A 353 20.38 -1.91 -14.06
N LEU A 354 20.37 -1.00 -13.08
CA LEU A 354 19.88 0.38 -13.20
C LEU A 354 20.96 1.35 -13.73
N ASP A 355 20.58 2.25 -14.64
CA ASP A 355 21.40 3.41 -15.06
C ASP A 355 21.30 4.58 -14.07
N GLU A 356 21.97 5.67 -14.39
CA GLU A 356 21.95 6.96 -13.67
C GLU A 356 20.56 7.65 -13.59
N THR A 357 19.53 7.16 -14.29
CA THR A 357 18.14 7.64 -14.21
C THR A 357 17.22 6.66 -13.46
N GLU A 358 17.80 5.73 -12.69
CA GLU A 358 17.10 4.62 -12.00
C GLU A 358 16.28 3.73 -12.95
N ARG A 359 16.68 3.64 -14.24
CA ARG A 359 16.03 2.81 -15.26
C ARG A 359 16.78 1.50 -15.48
N ALA A 360 16.06 0.38 -15.44
CA ALA A 360 16.61 -0.95 -15.73
C ALA A 360 16.95 -1.08 -17.23
N TYR A 361 18.24 -1.14 -17.58
CA TYR A 361 18.71 -0.97 -18.96
C TYR A 361 19.76 -1.99 -19.45
N LYS A 362 20.38 -2.76 -18.54
CA LYS A 362 21.34 -3.83 -18.89
C LYS A 362 20.85 -5.16 -18.38
N PHE A 363 20.79 -6.16 -19.26
CA PHE A 363 20.53 -7.55 -18.91
C PHE A 363 21.85 -8.31 -18.81
N MET A 364 22.10 -8.88 -17.63
CA MET A 364 23.39 -9.45 -17.24
C MET A 364 23.25 -10.93 -16.85
N ARG A 365 24.35 -11.68 -16.94
CA ARG A 365 24.47 -13.05 -16.44
C ARG A 365 25.70 -13.22 -15.54
N HIS A 366 25.44 -13.52 -14.28
CA HIS A 366 26.43 -13.89 -13.27
C HIS A 366 26.64 -15.40 -13.21
N ARG A 367 27.85 -15.83 -12.84
CA ARG A 367 28.18 -17.22 -12.47
C ARG A 367 28.87 -17.24 -11.12
N LEU A 368 28.23 -17.85 -10.13
CA LEU A 368 28.70 -17.90 -8.74
C LEU A 368 30.15 -18.41 -8.62
N GLY A 369 30.93 -17.78 -7.75
CA GLY A 369 32.37 -18.00 -7.61
C GLY A 369 33.21 -17.30 -8.68
N ARG A 370 32.65 -16.31 -9.39
CA ARG A 370 33.38 -15.42 -10.31
C ARG A 370 33.40 -13.99 -9.77
N ASP A 371 34.41 -13.25 -10.21
CA ASP A 371 34.43 -11.80 -10.05
C ASP A 371 33.32 -11.18 -10.91
N VAL A 372 32.44 -10.37 -10.30
CA VAL A 372 31.27 -9.78 -10.95
C VAL A 372 31.65 -8.79 -12.06
N SER A 373 32.88 -8.26 -12.07
CA SER A 373 33.40 -7.50 -13.21
C SER A 373 33.65 -8.33 -14.48
N ALA A 374 33.52 -9.67 -14.38
CA ALA A 374 33.59 -10.62 -15.49
C ALA A 374 32.23 -11.23 -15.88
N ASP A 375 31.11 -10.67 -15.40
CA ASP A 375 29.76 -11.08 -15.78
C ASP A 375 29.44 -10.74 -17.25
N ASP A 376 28.60 -11.56 -17.88
CA ASP A 376 28.27 -11.41 -19.30
C ASP A 376 27.15 -10.37 -19.49
N LEU A 377 27.42 -9.27 -20.22
CA LEU A 377 26.38 -8.40 -20.77
C LEU A 377 25.67 -9.13 -21.92
N LEU A 378 24.39 -9.43 -21.76
CA LEU A 378 23.58 -10.19 -22.72
C LEU A 378 22.68 -9.32 -23.58
N TYR A 379 22.21 -8.19 -23.05
CA TYR A 379 21.45 -7.19 -23.80
C TYR A 379 21.58 -5.80 -23.15
N HIS A 380 21.47 -4.75 -23.96
CA HIS A 380 21.58 -3.35 -23.58
C HIS A 380 20.44 -2.57 -24.21
N GLU A 381 19.72 -1.79 -23.41
CA GLU A 381 18.61 -0.95 -23.84
C GLU A 381 19.08 0.47 -24.13
N GLU A 382 19.20 0.79 -25.42
CA GLU A 382 19.68 2.09 -25.90
C GLU A 382 18.55 3.14 -26.00
N ASP A 383 17.29 2.74 -25.84
CA ASP A 383 16.11 3.63 -25.87
C ASP A 383 15.66 3.98 -24.44
N GLU A 384 15.74 5.27 -24.08
CA GLU A 384 15.39 5.79 -22.75
C GLU A 384 13.91 5.60 -22.38
N MET A 385 13.02 5.40 -23.36
CA MET A 385 11.60 5.10 -23.09
C MET A 385 11.35 3.65 -22.64
N PHE A 386 12.35 2.77 -22.70
CA PHE A 386 12.20 1.34 -22.44
C PHE A 386 12.90 0.90 -21.15
N PHE A 387 12.15 0.16 -20.32
CA PHE A 387 12.61 -0.50 -19.10
C PHE A 387 12.72 -2.02 -19.31
N LEU A 388 13.71 -2.65 -18.69
CA LEU A 388 13.92 -4.10 -18.69
C LEU A 388 13.30 -4.76 -17.45
N SER A 389 12.55 -5.84 -17.65
CA SER A 389 12.04 -6.72 -16.59
C SER A 389 12.23 -8.19 -16.93
N LEU A 390 12.28 -9.06 -15.90
CA LEU A 390 12.53 -10.49 -16.02
C LEU A 390 11.38 -11.32 -15.45
N THR A 391 11.10 -12.46 -16.06
CA THR A 391 10.26 -13.48 -15.41
C THR A 391 10.62 -14.89 -15.85
N LYS A 392 10.72 -15.83 -14.92
CA LYS A 392 10.84 -17.25 -15.23
C LYS A 392 9.46 -17.82 -15.55
N THR A 393 9.39 -18.53 -16.67
CA THR A 393 8.20 -19.29 -17.09
C THR A 393 7.75 -20.30 -16.04
N CYS A 394 6.43 -20.52 -15.92
CA CYS A 394 5.81 -21.41 -14.93
C CYS A 394 6.32 -22.86 -14.98
N ASN A 395 6.77 -23.31 -16.16
CA ASN A 395 7.36 -24.63 -16.36
C ASN A 395 8.89 -24.68 -16.16
N GLY A 396 9.52 -23.53 -15.83
CA GLY A 396 10.94 -23.39 -15.58
C GLY A 396 11.87 -23.58 -16.80
N LYS A 397 11.36 -23.67 -18.04
CA LYS A 397 12.17 -23.89 -19.25
C LYS A 397 12.91 -22.62 -19.73
N TYR A 398 12.31 -21.45 -19.51
CA TYR A 398 12.81 -20.17 -20.02
C TYR A 398 12.78 -19.06 -18.96
N ILE A 399 13.81 -18.22 -19.00
CA ILE A 399 13.76 -16.86 -18.44
C ILE A 399 13.38 -15.94 -19.60
N LEU A 400 12.36 -15.12 -19.39
CA LEU A 400 11.92 -14.10 -20.35
C LEU A 400 12.48 -12.75 -19.91
N LEU A 401 13.07 -12.02 -20.86
CA LEU A 401 13.41 -10.61 -20.73
C LEU A 401 12.37 -9.84 -21.53
N ASN A 402 11.64 -8.95 -20.88
CA ASN A 402 10.80 -7.99 -21.57
C ASN A 402 11.52 -6.63 -21.58
N SER A 403 11.54 -5.99 -22.74
CA SER A 403 11.89 -4.58 -22.87
C SER A 403 10.62 -3.82 -23.20
N SER A 404 10.19 -2.92 -22.33
CA SER A 404 8.85 -2.30 -22.43
C SER A 404 8.90 -0.80 -22.20
N ALA A 405 8.31 -0.06 -23.13
CA ALA A 405 7.68 1.23 -22.86
C ALA A 405 6.24 1.00 -22.36
N GLN A 406 5.44 2.04 -22.18
CA GLN A 406 4.07 1.89 -21.67
C GLN A 406 3.12 1.22 -22.65
N ILE A 407 3.23 1.51 -23.95
CA ILE A 407 2.35 0.96 -25.00
C ILE A 407 3.06 0.05 -25.99
N THR A 408 4.39 -0.09 -25.90
CA THR A 408 5.20 -0.92 -26.82
C THR A 408 6.09 -1.89 -26.04
N SER A 409 6.15 -3.18 -26.40
CA SER A 409 7.15 -4.10 -25.82
C SER A 409 7.83 -5.06 -26.80
N GLU A 410 8.99 -5.55 -26.39
CA GLU A 410 9.71 -6.68 -26.95
C GLU A 410 9.78 -7.81 -25.91
N THR A 411 9.67 -9.07 -26.35
CA THR A 411 10.03 -10.22 -25.49
C THR A 411 11.19 -10.99 -26.11
N ARG A 412 12.22 -11.23 -25.30
CA ARG A 412 13.35 -12.12 -25.55
C ARG A 412 13.33 -13.27 -24.55
N CYS A 413 13.97 -14.39 -24.85
CA CYS A 413 14.10 -15.50 -23.90
C CYS A 413 15.48 -16.15 -23.88
N VAL A 414 15.87 -16.69 -22.72
CA VAL A 414 17.04 -17.56 -22.52
C VAL A 414 16.57 -18.92 -22.00
N SER A 415 17.18 -19.99 -22.51
CA SER A 415 16.89 -21.39 -22.14
C SER A 415 17.57 -21.73 -20.81
N THR A 416 16.82 -22.04 -19.75
CA THR A 416 17.39 -22.38 -18.42
C THR A 416 18.23 -23.65 -18.43
N GLU A 417 18.00 -24.55 -19.40
CA GLU A 417 18.78 -25.77 -19.60
C GLU A 417 20.10 -25.54 -20.36
N ARG A 418 20.26 -24.39 -21.03
CA ARG A 418 21.43 -24.02 -21.85
C ARG A 418 21.74 -22.52 -21.66
N PRO A 419 22.01 -22.08 -20.41
CA PRO A 419 22.04 -20.68 -20.05
C PRO A 419 23.21 -19.89 -20.65
N ASP A 420 24.27 -20.57 -21.12
CA ASP A 420 25.37 -19.93 -21.87
C ASP A 420 24.94 -19.30 -23.21
N GLY A 421 23.82 -19.74 -23.80
CA GLY A 421 23.33 -19.23 -25.08
C GLY A 421 22.90 -17.75 -25.05
N PRO A 422 22.92 -17.06 -26.21
CA PRO A 422 22.44 -15.68 -26.30
C PRO A 422 20.91 -15.60 -26.19
N PRO A 423 20.34 -14.46 -25.76
CA PRO A 423 18.90 -14.24 -25.77
C PRO A 423 18.32 -14.29 -27.19
N ILE A 424 17.22 -15.03 -27.36
CA ILE A 424 16.50 -15.15 -28.64
C ILE A 424 15.30 -14.20 -28.59
N ILE A 425 15.13 -13.36 -29.62
CA ILE A 425 13.90 -12.55 -29.78
C ILE A 425 12.72 -13.50 -30.06
N LEU A 426 11.70 -13.43 -29.21
CA LEU A 426 10.46 -14.18 -29.29
C LEU A 426 9.39 -13.36 -30.02
N PHE A 427 9.23 -12.09 -29.67
CA PHE A 427 8.46 -11.10 -30.43
C PHE A 427 9.24 -9.77 -30.49
N PRO A 428 9.49 -9.20 -31.69
CA PRO A 428 10.16 -7.92 -31.85
C PRO A 428 9.23 -6.75 -31.51
N ARG A 429 9.80 -5.58 -31.18
CA ARG A 429 9.03 -4.35 -30.96
C ARG A 429 8.20 -4.01 -32.19
N ARG A 430 6.96 -3.61 -31.94
CA ARG A 430 6.06 -2.96 -32.88
C ARG A 430 5.34 -1.85 -32.13
N GLU A 431 5.40 -0.64 -32.66
CA GLU A 431 4.80 0.56 -32.09
C GLU A 431 3.34 0.31 -31.67
N THR A 432 2.97 0.69 -30.44
CA THR A 432 1.66 0.45 -29.80
C THR A 432 1.30 -1.02 -29.49
N ILE A 433 2.17 -1.99 -29.79
CA ILE A 433 1.92 -3.42 -29.52
C ILE A 433 2.71 -3.89 -28.30
N ARG A 434 1.99 -4.50 -27.35
CA ARG A 434 2.51 -5.16 -26.16
C ARG A 434 2.31 -6.67 -26.26
N TYR A 435 3.23 -7.41 -25.65
CA TYR A 435 3.15 -8.86 -25.48
C TYR A 435 3.38 -9.23 -24.01
N SER A 436 2.65 -10.24 -23.53
CA SER A 436 2.96 -10.98 -22.31
C SER A 436 2.94 -12.47 -22.62
N CYS A 437 4.03 -13.16 -22.32
CA CYS A 437 4.31 -14.51 -22.79
C CYS A 437 4.48 -15.51 -21.64
N GLU A 438 4.02 -16.75 -21.83
CA GLU A 438 4.23 -17.85 -20.86
C GLU A 438 4.34 -19.19 -21.62
N SER A 439 5.11 -20.14 -21.09
CA SER A 439 5.42 -21.42 -21.77
C SER A 439 4.66 -22.59 -21.15
N HIS A 440 4.05 -23.42 -21.99
CA HIS A 440 3.33 -24.63 -21.56
C HIS A 440 3.44 -25.74 -22.60
N ALA A 441 3.73 -26.97 -22.15
CA ALA A 441 4.06 -28.11 -23.00
C ALA A 441 5.09 -27.73 -24.08
N ASP A 442 4.69 -27.79 -25.35
CA ASP A 442 5.49 -27.44 -26.53
C ASP A 442 4.96 -26.17 -27.24
N TYR A 443 4.33 -25.27 -26.48
CA TYR A 443 3.78 -24.00 -26.95
C TYR A 443 4.27 -22.81 -26.10
N ILE A 444 4.23 -21.64 -26.72
CA ILE A 444 4.25 -20.34 -26.05
C ILE A 444 2.86 -19.72 -26.21
N TYR A 445 2.24 -19.32 -25.11
CA TYR A 445 0.99 -18.57 -25.07
C TYR A 445 1.31 -17.07 -24.95
N VAL A 446 0.53 -16.24 -25.65
CA VAL A 446 0.85 -14.83 -25.90
C VAL A 446 -0.41 -13.97 -25.78
N LEU A 447 -0.48 -13.16 -24.74
CA LEU A 447 -1.47 -12.11 -24.57
C LEU A 447 -0.97 -10.86 -25.28
N THR A 448 -1.77 -10.26 -26.17
CA THR A 448 -1.40 -9.03 -26.89
C THR A 448 -2.60 -8.12 -27.13
N ASN A 449 -2.35 -6.83 -27.32
CA ASN A 449 -3.30 -5.82 -27.80
C ASN A 449 -3.26 -5.61 -29.33
N GLU A 450 -2.54 -6.46 -30.09
CA GLU A 450 -2.55 -6.41 -31.56
C GLU A 450 -3.99 -6.43 -32.10
N ASP A 451 -4.36 -5.45 -32.92
CA ASP A 451 -5.71 -5.22 -33.47
C ASP A 451 -6.87 -5.14 -32.44
N SER A 452 -6.59 -5.05 -31.13
CA SER A 452 -7.60 -5.05 -30.06
C SER A 452 -7.20 -4.19 -28.85
N LYS A 453 -8.04 -3.19 -28.51
CA LYS A 453 -7.86 -2.42 -27.27
C LYS A 453 -7.81 -3.32 -26.02
N ASN A 454 -8.70 -4.31 -25.93
CA ASN A 454 -8.96 -5.10 -24.71
C ASN A 454 -8.17 -6.42 -24.63
N ASN A 455 -7.11 -6.55 -25.44
CA ASN A 455 -6.28 -7.73 -25.60
C ASN A 455 -6.99 -8.95 -26.22
N TRP A 456 -6.19 -9.94 -26.61
CA TRP A 456 -6.58 -11.31 -26.98
C TRP A 456 -5.42 -12.27 -26.74
N LEU A 457 -5.71 -13.58 -26.69
CA LEU A 457 -4.74 -14.62 -26.37
C LEU A 457 -4.60 -15.59 -27.55
N PHE A 458 -3.38 -15.78 -28.05
CA PHE A 458 -3.02 -16.84 -29.00
C PHE A 458 -1.90 -17.73 -28.45
N ARG A 459 -1.59 -18.81 -29.17
CA ARG A 459 -0.37 -19.59 -28.95
C ARG A 459 0.36 -19.89 -30.25
N ILE A 460 1.66 -20.11 -30.14
CA ILE A 460 2.55 -20.61 -31.21
C ILE A 460 3.29 -21.84 -30.70
N SER A 461 3.68 -22.75 -31.61
CA SER A 461 4.49 -23.91 -31.19
C SER A 461 5.95 -23.49 -30.92
N VAL A 462 6.57 -24.14 -29.94
CA VAL A 462 8.00 -23.98 -29.64
C VAL A 462 8.87 -24.38 -30.84
N THR A 463 8.39 -25.27 -31.71
CA THR A 463 9.05 -25.60 -32.99
C THR A 463 9.06 -24.42 -33.96
N ALA A 464 7.92 -23.74 -34.17
CA ALA A 464 7.84 -22.57 -35.04
C ALA A 464 8.67 -21.39 -34.48
N PHE A 465 8.64 -21.18 -33.17
CA PHE A 465 9.54 -20.24 -32.48
C PHE A 465 11.03 -20.62 -32.65
N SER A 466 11.39 -21.90 -32.52
CA SER A 466 12.80 -22.33 -32.61
C SER A 466 13.36 -22.25 -34.04
N ASP A 467 12.51 -22.23 -35.07
CA ASP A 467 12.92 -22.15 -36.47
C ASP A 467 13.39 -20.72 -36.82
N GLU A 468 14.70 -20.58 -37.05
CA GLU A 468 15.34 -19.33 -37.45
C GLU A 468 14.90 -18.86 -38.85
N ALA A 469 14.59 -19.78 -39.77
CA ALA A 469 14.11 -19.44 -41.10
C ALA A 469 12.64 -18.98 -41.06
N ALA A 470 11.81 -19.56 -40.17
CA ALA A 470 10.46 -19.07 -39.93
C ALA A 470 10.47 -17.64 -39.37
N ARG A 471 11.21 -17.39 -38.28
CA ARG A 471 11.35 -16.04 -37.70
C ARG A 471 12.03 -15.03 -38.63
N ALA A 472 12.87 -15.46 -39.57
CA ALA A 472 13.48 -14.58 -40.58
C ALA A 472 12.53 -14.28 -41.75
N ALA A 473 11.53 -15.13 -42.01
CA ALA A 473 10.50 -14.91 -43.03
C ALA A 473 9.33 -14.06 -42.48
N ASP A 474 8.89 -14.36 -41.26
CA ASP A 474 7.93 -13.56 -40.50
C ASP A 474 8.33 -13.49 -39.01
N PRO A 475 8.92 -12.36 -38.57
CA PRO A 475 9.27 -12.12 -37.16
C PRO A 475 8.07 -12.09 -36.20
N THR A 476 6.83 -12.01 -36.69
CA THR A 476 5.60 -11.99 -35.90
C THR A 476 4.91 -13.36 -35.80
N LEU A 477 5.43 -14.35 -36.56
CA LEU A 477 4.96 -15.73 -36.65
C LEU A 477 3.44 -15.87 -36.88
N THR A 478 2.84 -14.96 -37.65
CA THR A 478 1.39 -14.83 -37.89
C THR A 478 0.78 -16.10 -38.48
N ASP A 479 1.39 -16.69 -39.50
CA ASP A 479 0.93 -17.96 -40.11
C ASP A 479 1.05 -19.19 -39.16
N HIS A 480 1.66 -19.03 -37.99
CA HIS A 480 1.82 -20.06 -36.97
C HIS A 480 0.94 -19.87 -35.72
N ARG A 481 0.10 -18.81 -35.68
CA ARG A 481 -0.75 -18.49 -34.53
C ARG A 481 -2.02 -19.35 -34.51
N GLU A 482 -2.29 -19.94 -33.35
CA GLU A 482 -3.58 -20.57 -33.02
C GLU A 482 -4.28 -19.70 -31.98
N THR A 483 -5.44 -19.11 -32.30
CA THR A 483 -6.20 -18.30 -31.34
C THR A 483 -6.71 -19.17 -30.19
N VAL A 484 -6.54 -18.67 -28.96
CA VAL A 484 -6.93 -19.34 -27.72
C VAL A 484 -8.16 -18.64 -27.12
N ILE A 485 -8.15 -17.31 -27.07
CA ILE A 485 -9.27 -16.46 -26.64
C ILE A 485 -9.35 -15.24 -27.56
N GLU A 486 -10.46 -15.11 -28.29
CA GLU A 486 -10.76 -13.95 -29.14
C GLU A 486 -10.97 -12.65 -28.33
N HIS A 487 -10.71 -11.50 -28.98
CA HIS A 487 -10.95 -10.19 -28.38
C HIS A 487 -12.45 -9.88 -28.16
N ARG A 488 -12.74 -8.99 -27.20
CA ARG A 488 -14.09 -8.49 -26.89
C ARG A 488 -14.07 -7.02 -26.53
N ASP A 489 -14.86 -6.22 -27.23
CA ASP A 489 -14.93 -4.75 -27.06
C ASP A 489 -15.29 -4.28 -25.65
N PHE A 490 -15.91 -5.16 -24.84
CA PHE A 490 -16.39 -4.89 -23.48
C PHE A 490 -15.76 -5.78 -22.39
N VAL A 491 -14.78 -6.63 -22.73
CA VAL A 491 -14.05 -7.47 -21.75
C VAL A 491 -12.55 -7.39 -21.97
N LEU A 492 -11.86 -6.70 -21.08
CA LEU A 492 -10.39 -6.69 -21.01
C LEU A 492 -9.90 -8.03 -20.50
N ILE A 493 -8.94 -8.66 -21.19
CA ILE A 493 -8.16 -9.75 -20.61
C ILE A 493 -6.96 -9.13 -19.89
N GLU A 494 -6.98 -9.15 -18.55
CA GLU A 494 -5.95 -8.53 -17.69
C GLU A 494 -4.63 -9.30 -17.75
N GLY A 495 -4.73 -10.64 -17.82
CA GLY A 495 -3.62 -11.55 -17.66
C GLY A 495 -4.08 -13.01 -17.69
N PHE A 496 -3.13 -13.94 -17.62
CA PHE A 496 -3.42 -15.37 -17.57
C PHE A 496 -2.36 -16.12 -16.76
N GLU A 497 -2.75 -17.28 -16.21
CA GLU A 497 -1.83 -18.27 -15.65
C GLU A 497 -2.04 -19.63 -16.32
N LEU A 498 -1.02 -20.47 -16.27
CA LEU A 498 -1.07 -21.84 -16.80
C LEU A 498 -0.79 -22.86 -15.68
N ARG A 499 -1.46 -24.00 -15.80
CA ARG A 499 -1.17 -25.28 -15.14
C ARG A 499 -1.12 -26.35 -16.23
N ARG A 500 -0.56 -27.52 -15.95
CA ARG A 500 -0.39 -28.57 -16.96
C ARG A 500 -1.69 -28.96 -17.69
N GLN A 501 -2.84 -28.92 -17.02
CA GLN A 501 -4.15 -29.23 -17.61
C GLN A 501 -5.13 -28.04 -17.70
N HIS A 502 -4.76 -26.85 -17.24
CA HIS A 502 -5.68 -25.70 -17.19
C HIS A 502 -5.02 -24.39 -17.60
N LEU A 503 -5.80 -23.53 -18.26
CA LEU A 503 -5.49 -22.13 -18.52
C LEU A 503 -6.47 -21.28 -17.71
N ILE A 504 -5.93 -20.42 -16.85
CA ILE A 504 -6.68 -19.47 -16.04
C ILE A 504 -6.58 -18.11 -16.74
N VAL A 505 -7.72 -17.49 -17.08
CA VAL A 505 -7.77 -16.18 -17.74
C VAL A 505 -8.46 -15.18 -16.81
N LEU A 506 -7.79 -14.07 -16.54
CA LEU A 506 -8.33 -12.95 -15.78
C LEU A 506 -9.01 -11.97 -16.72
N GLU A 507 -10.28 -11.65 -16.48
CA GLU A 507 -11.10 -10.82 -17.34
C GLU A 507 -11.75 -9.68 -16.54
N ARG A 508 -11.69 -8.42 -17.00
CA ARG A 508 -12.45 -7.30 -16.40
C ARG A 508 -13.53 -6.79 -17.35
N SER A 509 -14.73 -6.62 -16.82
CA SER A 509 -15.87 -5.99 -17.49
C SER A 509 -16.72 -5.25 -16.46
N ASN A 510 -17.13 -4.01 -16.74
CA ASN A 510 -17.96 -3.20 -15.84
C ASN A 510 -17.43 -3.11 -14.39
N CYS A 511 -16.12 -2.87 -14.25
CA CYS A 511 -15.38 -2.87 -12.98
C CYS A 511 -15.45 -4.16 -12.11
N LEU A 512 -15.86 -5.29 -12.71
CA LEU A 512 -15.87 -6.61 -12.06
C LEU A 512 -14.80 -7.50 -12.70
N GLN A 513 -13.93 -8.09 -11.88
CA GLN A 513 -13.00 -9.15 -12.30
C GLN A 513 -13.75 -10.48 -12.39
N ASN A 514 -13.55 -11.22 -13.45
CA ASN A 514 -14.11 -12.55 -13.69
C ASN A 514 -12.93 -13.49 -13.98
N VAL A 515 -12.96 -14.70 -13.43
CA VAL A 515 -11.92 -15.70 -13.69
C VAL A 515 -12.51 -16.82 -14.54
N ARG A 516 -12.00 -16.97 -15.77
CA ARG A 516 -12.35 -18.06 -16.69
C ARG A 516 -11.32 -19.17 -16.56
N ILE A 517 -11.79 -20.39 -16.35
CA ILE A 517 -10.98 -21.60 -16.25
C ILE A 517 -11.23 -22.46 -17.49
N VAL A 518 -10.22 -22.56 -18.36
CA VAL A 518 -10.23 -23.34 -19.61
C VAL A 518 -9.50 -24.67 -19.36
N ASP A 519 -10.15 -25.78 -19.71
CA ASP A 519 -9.59 -27.13 -19.62
C ASP A 519 -8.77 -27.44 -20.89
N LEU A 520 -7.47 -27.68 -20.72
CA LEU A 520 -6.50 -27.94 -21.79
C LEU A 520 -6.40 -29.43 -22.16
N SER A 521 -7.16 -30.32 -21.51
CA SER A 521 -7.29 -31.71 -21.94
C SER A 521 -8.21 -31.87 -23.18
N TYR A 522 -9.04 -30.87 -23.46
CA TYR A 522 -9.89 -30.80 -24.65
C TYR A 522 -9.27 -29.92 -25.75
N THR A 523 -9.55 -30.24 -27.00
CA THR A 523 -9.10 -29.44 -28.15
C THR A 523 -10.02 -28.23 -28.40
N GLY A 524 -9.42 -27.11 -28.81
CA GLY A 524 -10.16 -25.93 -29.28
C GLY A 524 -10.79 -25.05 -28.19
N PHE A 525 -10.33 -25.12 -26.94
CA PHE A 525 -10.55 -24.15 -25.84
C PHE A 525 -12.00 -23.85 -25.39
N ASN A 526 -13.01 -24.42 -26.06
CA ASN A 526 -14.43 -24.21 -25.74
C ASN A 526 -14.89 -24.94 -24.46
N ALA A 527 -14.06 -25.82 -23.90
CA ALA A 527 -14.30 -26.47 -22.61
C ALA A 527 -13.83 -25.54 -21.47
N TYR A 528 -14.71 -24.66 -20.99
CA TYR A 528 -14.39 -23.74 -19.90
C TYR A 528 -15.55 -23.54 -18.92
N HIS A 529 -15.24 -22.95 -17.77
CA HIS A 529 -16.23 -22.42 -16.82
C HIS A 529 -15.74 -21.09 -16.23
N TYR A 530 -16.61 -20.38 -15.53
CA TYR A 530 -16.26 -19.20 -14.73
C TYR A 530 -16.34 -19.53 -13.24
N MET A 531 -15.45 -18.94 -12.45
CA MET A 531 -15.59 -18.87 -11.00
C MET A 531 -16.70 -17.87 -10.63
N SER A 532 -17.43 -18.14 -9.55
CA SER A 532 -18.52 -17.29 -9.04
C SER A 532 -18.18 -16.79 -7.64
N PHE A 533 -18.54 -15.54 -7.34
CA PHE A 533 -18.26 -14.86 -6.07
C PHE A 533 -19.56 -14.22 -5.53
N GLY A 534 -19.64 -14.05 -4.20
CA GLY A 534 -20.87 -13.57 -3.54
C GLY A 534 -21.03 -12.05 -3.47
N GLU A 535 -20.00 -11.28 -3.82
CA GLU A 535 -19.96 -9.82 -3.77
C GLU A 535 -19.80 -9.21 -5.18
N THR A 536 -20.03 -7.90 -5.32
CA THR A 536 -19.82 -7.15 -6.59
C THR A 536 -18.75 -6.05 -6.48
N VAL A 537 -18.09 -5.97 -5.32
CA VAL A 537 -17.10 -4.94 -4.94
C VAL A 537 -15.91 -5.61 -4.24
N TYR A 538 -15.29 -6.56 -4.93
CA TYR A 538 -14.11 -7.31 -4.50
C TYR A 538 -12.92 -7.10 -5.43
N SER A 539 -11.75 -7.59 -5.00
CA SER A 539 -10.50 -7.62 -5.76
C SER A 539 -9.89 -9.03 -5.69
N LEU A 540 -9.24 -9.47 -6.77
CA LEU A 540 -8.60 -10.78 -6.89
C LEU A 540 -7.22 -10.69 -7.57
N TRP A 541 -6.23 -11.39 -7.01
CA TRP A 541 -4.89 -11.56 -7.60
C TRP A 541 -4.42 -13.01 -7.60
N PRO A 542 -3.78 -13.52 -8.66
CA PRO A 542 -3.16 -14.84 -8.66
C PRO A 542 -2.02 -14.97 -7.64
N GLY A 543 -1.97 -16.12 -6.96
CA GLY A 543 -1.01 -16.42 -5.90
C GLY A 543 -1.31 -15.69 -4.59
N THR A 544 -0.27 -15.45 -3.81
CA THR A 544 -0.30 -14.65 -2.58
C THR A 544 0.11 -13.20 -2.89
N VAL A 545 -0.15 -12.24 -1.99
CA VAL A 545 0.45 -10.89 -2.04
C VAL A 545 1.86 -10.82 -1.43
N ARG A 546 2.57 -11.95 -1.35
CA ARG A 546 3.96 -12.03 -0.86
C ARG A 546 4.82 -12.61 -1.99
N GLU A 547 5.91 -11.93 -2.35
CA GLU A 547 6.69 -12.24 -3.57
C GLU A 547 7.26 -13.66 -3.54
N GLU A 548 7.94 -14.02 -2.46
CA GLU A 548 8.55 -15.33 -2.24
C GLU A 548 7.53 -16.47 -2.42
N GLU A 549 6.44 -16.49 -1.65
CA GLU A 549 5.46 -17.58 -1.70
C GLU A 549 4.67 -17.60 -3.01
N ARG A 550 4.47 -16.45 -3.67
CA ARG A 550 3.90 -16.38 -5.03
C ARG A 550 4.86 -16.99 -6.06
N SER A 551 6.15 -16.66 -5.97
CA SER A 551 7.22 -17.19 -6.82
C SER A 551 7.38 -18.71 -6.67
N LEU A 552 7.41 -19.20 -5.43
CA LEU A 552 7.45 -20.62 -5.11
C LEU A 552 6.18 -21.36 -5.56
N ALA A 553 4.99 -20.78 -5.34
CA ALA A 553 3.71 -21.37 -5.76
C ALA A 553 3.56 -21.45 -7.30
N LYS A 554 4.10 -20.49 -8.06
CA LYS A 554 4.08 -20.50 -9.54
C LYS A 554 4.69 -21.79 -10.10
N ALA A 555 5.77 -22.29 -9.48
CA ALA A 555 6.43 -23.53 -9.87
C ALA A 555 5.79 -24.78 -9.22
N SER A 556 5.55 -24.77 -7.90
CA SER A 556 5.09 -25.97 -7.19
C SER A 556 3.67 -26.41 -7.59
N HIS A 557 2.78 -25.47 -7.93
CA HIS A 557 1.41 -25.79 -8.32
C HIS A 557 1.27 -26.21 -9.79
N PHE A 558 2.31 -26.13 -10.64
CA PHE A 558 2.18 -26.30 -12.09
C PHE A 558 1.55 -27.63 -12.53
N ASP A 559 1.90 -28.76 -11.89
CA ASP A 559 1.34 -30.09 -12.18
C ASP A 559 0.14 -30.45 -11.27
N THR A 560 -0.67 -29.45 -10.92
CA THR A 560 -1.87 -29.61 -10.07
C THR A 560 -3.13 -29.04 -10.72
N HIS A 561 -4.29 -29.31 -10.10
CA HIS A 561 -5.56 -28.67 -10.45
C HIS A 561 -5.82 -27.38 -9.63
N ILE A 562 -4.84 -26.90 -8.85
CA ILE A 562 -5.02 -25.79 -7.91
C ILE A 562 -4.70 -24.44 -8.55
N PHE A 563 -5.71 -23.56 -8.57
CA PHE A 563 -5.53 -22.12 -8.73
C PHE A 563 -5.55 -21.46 -7.35
N ARG A 564 -4.37 -21.07 -6.85
CA ARG A 564 -4.22 -20.24 -5.63
C ARG A 564 -4.41 -18.77 -6.01
N PHE A 565 -5.21 -18.03 -5.26
CA PHE A 565 -5.40 -16.59 -5.42
C PHE A 565 -5.63 -15.91 -4.08
N THR A 566 -5.38 -14.60 -4.03
CA THR A 566 -5.77 -13.74 -2.91
C THR A 566 -7.10 -13.07 -3.24
N TYR A 567 -8.06 -13.16 -2.31
CA TYR A 567 -9.37 -12.51 -2.36
C TYR A 567 -9.49 -11.50 -1.22
N THR A 568 -10.12 -10.36 -1.50
CA THR A 568 -10.55 -9.38 -0.49
C THR A 568 -11.65 -8.51 -1.06
N SER A 569 -12.46 -7.92 -0.19
CA SER A 569 -13.39 -6.85 -0.53
C SER A 569 -13.23 -5.71 0.46
N PHE A 570 -13.97 -4.61 0.29
CA PHE A 570 -14.02 -3.57 1.33
C PHE A 570 -14.51 -4.07 2.71
N VAL A 571 -15.15 -5.24 2.79
CA VAL A 571 -15.72 -5.82 4.03
C VAL A 571 -15.26 -7.27 4.31
N GLN A 572 -14.50 -7.89 3.41
CA GLN A 572 -13.87 -9.20 3.61
C GLN A 572 -12.35 -9.03 3.78
N PRO A 573 -11.80 -9.24 4.99
CA PRO A 573 -10.37 -9.36 5.25
C PRO A 573 -9.67 -10.33 4.28
N LYS A 574 -8.37 -10.13 4.08
CA LYS A 574 -7.61 -10.84 3.05
C LYS A 574 -7.62 -12.35 3.28
N GLN A 575 -8.21 -13.08 2.34
CA GLN A 575 -8.14 -14.53 2.26
C GLN A 575 -7.16 -14.94 1.16
N VAL A 576 -6.42 -16.02 1.38
CA VAL A 576 -5.79 -16.76 0.28
C VAL A 576 -6.53 -18.08 0.13
N VAL A 577 -6.95 -18.35 -1.10
CA VAL A 577 -7.90 -19.39 -1.46
C VAL A 577 -7.29 -20.28 -2.52
N ASP A 578 -7.34 -21.59 -2.29
CA ASP A 578 -7.06 -22.62 -3.28
C ASP A 578 -8.39 -23.06 -3.91
N TYR A 579 -8.55 -22.82 -5.21
CA TYR A 579 -9.64 -23.36 -6.01
C TYR A 579 -9.16 -24.60 -6.75
N ASP A 580 -9.77 -25.75 -6.45
CA ASP A 580 -9.60 -26.94 -7.29
C ASP A 580 -10.45 -26.77 -8.55
N MET A 581 -9.79 -26.71 -9.71
CA MET A 581 -10.43 -26.48 -11.01
C MET A 581 -11.17 -27.69 -11.57
N ALA A 582 -10.89 -28.90 -11.07
CA ALA A 582 -11.57 -30.13 -11.48
C ALA A 582 -12.85 -30.35 -10.66
N GLU A 583 -12.73 -30.33 -9.33
CA GLU A 583 -13.85 -30.50 -8.38
C GLU A 583 -14.68 -29.21 -8.20
N ARG A 584 -14.14 -28.06 -8.61
CA ARG A 584 -14.75 -26.71 -8.55
C ARG A 584 -15.05 -26.23 -7.12
N THR A 585 -14.23 -26.66 -6.17
CA THR A 585 -14.33 -26.32 -4.75
C THR A 585 -13.28 -25.29 -4.33
N MET A 586 -13.69 -24.27 -3.57
CA MET A 586 -12.79 -23.32 -2.91
C MET A 586 -12.41 -23.80 -1.51
N THR A 587 -11.15 -23.67 -1.13
CA THR A 587 -10.63 -23.89 0.24
C THR A 587 -9.82 -22.66 0.66
N VAL A 588 -10.23 -22.00 1.75
CA VAL A 588 -9.43 -20.93 2.36
C VAL A 588 -8.22 -21.56 3.04
N VAL A 589 -7.01 -21.21 2.61
CA VAL A 589 -5.73 -21.72 3.16
C VAL A 589 -5.05 -20.73 4.11
N TYR A 590 -5.48 -19.48 4.09
CA TYR A 590 -5.12 -18.42 5.05
C TYR A 590 -6.24 -17.38 5.08
N GLU A 591 -6.51 -16.82 6.25
CA GLU A 591 -7.38 -15.65 6.42
C GLU A 591 -6.77 -14.67 7.43
N GLU A 592 -6.76 -13.39 7.06
CA GLU A 592 -6.24 -12.29 7.87
C GLU A 592 -7.15 -12.01 9.07
N HIS A 593 -6.70 -12.38 10.27
CA HIS A 593 -7.51 -12.21 11.48
C HIS A 593 -7.41 -10.78 12.04
N ILE A 594 -8.52 -10.06 12.06
CA ILE A 594 -8.59 -8.68 12.59
C ILE A 594 -9.30 -8.68 13.95
N ALA A 595 -8.54 -8.37 15.00
CA ALA A 595 -9.07 -8.32 16.36
C ALA A 595 -10.23 -7.31 16.49
N GLY A 596 -11.36 -7.77 17.04
CA GLY A 596 -12.55 -6.94 17.25
C GLY A 596 -13.33 -6.56 15.98
N TYR A 597 -13.00 -7.13 14.82
CA TYR A 597 -13.75 -6.87 13.59
C TYR A 597 -15.07 -7.67 13.52
N ASP A 598 -16.16 -6.96 13.23
CA ASP A 598 -17.47 -7.55 12.93
C ASP A 598 -17.93 -7.06 11.54
N PRO A 599 -17.92 -7.92 10.50
CA PRO A 599 -18.39 -7.56 9.16
C PRO A 599 -19.90 -7.25 9.11
N SER A 600 -20.69 -7.66 10.11
CA SER A 600 -22.11 -7.29 10.22
C SER A 600 -22.32 -5.78 10.44
N LEU A 601 -21.28 -5.06 10.88
CA LEU A 601 -21.31 -3.60 10.98
C LEU A 601 -21.02 -2.86 9.67
N TYR A 602 -20.40 -3.48 8.66
CA TYR A 602 -19.88 -2.77 7.47
C TYR A 602 -20.51 -3.22 6.15
N ALA A 603 -20.93 -2.27 5.30
CA ALA A 603 -21.48 -2.55 3.98
C ALA A 603 -20.68 -1.83 2.88
N SER A 604 -20.57 -2.49 1.72
CA SER A 604 -20.07 -1.90 0.48
C SER A 604 -21.14 -1.90 -0.60
N LYS A 605 -21.06 -0.95 -1.55
CA LYS A 605 -21.91 -0.94 -2.77
C LYS A 605 -21.23 -0.20 -3.92
N ARG A 606 -21.63 -0.51 -5.15
CA ARG A 606 -21.26 0.25 -6.35
C ARG A 606 -22.33 1.32 -6.61
N LEU A 607 -21.88 2.54 -6.91
CA LEU A 607 -22.66 3.67 -7.39
C LEU A 607 -22.15 4.07 -8.78
N PHE A 608 -22.88 4.95 -9.46
CA PHE A 608 -22.54 5.45 -10.79
C PHE A 608 -22.83 6.95 -10.86
N ALA A 609 -21.77 7.76 -10.95
CA ALA A 609 -21.87 9.18 -11.23
C ALA A 609 -22.01 9.44 -12.74
N THR A 610 -22.41 10.65 -13.11
CA THR A 610 -22.44 11.11 -14.50
C THR A 610 -21.38 12.20 -14.67
N GLY A 611 -20.38 11.93 -15.51
CA GLY A 611 -19.36 12.89 -15.91
C GLY A 611 -19.92 14.03 -16.77
N VAL A 612 -19.14 15.10 -16.91
CA VAL A 612 -19.52 16.32 -17.65
C VAL A 612 -19.98 16.05 -19.09
N ASP A 613 -19.38 15.06 -19.75
CA ASP A 613 -19.70 14.64 -21.12
C ASP A 613 -20.83 13.58 -21.21
N GLY A 614 -21.48 13.27 -20.09
CA GLY A 614 -22.50 12.23 -19.97
C GLY A 614 -21.96 10.82 -19.71
N THR A 615 -20.63 10.65 -19.64
CA THR A 615 -20.02 9.34 -19.35
C THR A 615 -20.44 8.83 -17.97
N THR A 616 -20.76 7.54 -17.86
CA THR A 616 -21.12 6.93 -16.57
C THR A 616 -19.86 6.49 -15.82
N VAL A 617 -19.53 7.15 -14.72
CA VAL A 617 -18.30 6.93 -13.92
C VAL A 617 -18.61 6.06 -12.71
N PRO A 618 -18.08 4.82 -12.60
CA PRO A 618 -18.35 3.95 -11.46
C PRO A 618 -17.65 4.42 -10.19
N VAL A 619 -18.29 4.18 -9.04
CA VAL A 619 -17.75 4.51 -7.70
C VAL A 619 -18.02 3.33 -6.77
N SER A 620 -17.00 2.83 -6.07
CA SER A 620 -17.17 1.84 -5.01
C SER A 620 -17.15 2.55 -3.66
N ILE A 621 -18.13 2.33 -2.78
CA ILE A 621 -18.13 2.89 -1.43
C ILE A 621 -18.17 1.82 -0.34
N VAL A 622 -17.68 2.15 0.86
CA VAL A 622 -17.84 1.39 2.10
C VAL A 622 -18.11 2.31 3.29
N TYR A 623 -18.99 1.87 4.18
CA TYR A 623 -19.47 2.61 5.35
C TYR A 623 -19.93 1.66 6.47
N ARG A 624 -20.05 2.18 7.70
CA ARG A 624 -20.66 1.44 8.81
C ARG A 624 -22.19 1.58 8.73
N ARG A 625 -22.91 0.45 8.75
CA ARG A 625 -24.35 0.33 8.44
C ARG A 625 -25.23 1.21 9.35
N ASP A 626 -24.93 1.23 10.63
CA ASP A 626 -25.64 1.98 11.67
C ASP A 626 -25.29 3.48 11.70
N MET A 627 -24.26 3.89 10.95
CA MET A 627 -23.77 5.26 10.89
C MET A 627 -24.00 5.94 9.53
N LEU A 628 -24.63 5.28 8.55
CA LEU A 628 -25.05 5.94 7.31
C LEU A 628 -26.36 6.68 7.57
N GLY A 629 -26.36 8.01 7.48
CA GLY A 629 -27.54 8.83 7.77
C GLY A 629 -28.70 8.71 6.76
N GLN A 630 -28.56 7.90 5.72
CA GLN A 630 -29.65 7.62 4.77
C GLN A 630 -30.66 6.67 5.42
N GLU A 631 -31.93 7.06 5.48
CA GLU A 631 -33.01 6.17 5.96
C GLU A 631 -33.00 4.85 5.17
N ALA A 632 -33.35 3.74 5.83
CA ALA A 632 -33.39 2.40 5.26
C ALA A 632 -34.60 2.20 4.32
N GLY A 633 -34.72 3.06 3.31
CA GLY A 633 -35.76 3.02 2.29
C GLY A 633 -35.55 1.90 1.28
N ALA A 634 -36.55 1.01 1.20
CA ALA A 634 -36.81 -0.03 0.19
C ALA A 634 -35.76 -0.22 -0.94
N GLY A 635 -35.21 -1.44 -1.01
CA GLY A 635 -34.34 -1.84 -2.11
C GLY A 635 -35.08 -1.82 -3.46
N VAL A 636 -34.49 -1.13 -4.45
CA VAL A 636 -34.91 -1.24 -5.85
C VAL A 636 -34.14 -2.40 -6.48
N GLU A 637 -34.66 -3.62 -6.32
CA GLU A 637 -34.25 -4.73 -7.17
C GLU A 637 -34.72 -4.47 -8.61
N GLY A 638 -33.79 -4.53 -9.57
CA GLY A 638 -34.05 -4.29 -10.99
C GLY A 638 -34.77 -5.45 -11.68
N GLY A 639 -35.90 -5.90 -11.12
CA GLY A 639 -36.73 -6.96 -11.69
C GLY A 639 -37.50 -6.50 -12.93
N VAL A 640 -37.15 -7.06 -14.10
CA VAL A 640 -37.94 -6.88 -15.33
C VAL A 640 -39.08 -7.91 -15.33
N GLU A 641 -40.27 -7.50 -14.90
CA GLU A 641 -41.48 -8.34 -14.99
C GLU A 641 -42.46 -7.86 -16.07
N VAL A 642 -43.13 -8.85 -16.68
CA VAL A 642 -44.07 -8.67 -17.78
C VAL A 642 -45.50 -8.60 -17.26
N SER A 643 -46.31 -7.70 -17.83
CA SER A 643 -47.68 -7.44 -17.36
C SER A 643 -48.66 -8.60 -17.63
N THR A 644 -49.07 -9.29 -16.56
CA THR A 644 -50.38 -9.96 -16.45
C THR A 644 -50.92 -9.72 -15.03
N GLY A 645 -52.17 -9.30 -14.88
CA GLY A 645 -52.72 -8.88 -13.58
C GLY A 645 -54.11 -9.43 -13.26
N GLY A 646 -54.62 -9.05 -12.09
CA GLY A 646 -55.98 -9.36 -11.62
C GLY A 646 -55.99 -10.31 -10.42
N GLY A 647 -56.34 -9.78 -9.24
CA GLY A 647 -56.52 -10.51 -7.98
C GLY A 647 -56.85 -9.51 -6.87
N GLU A 648 -57.84 -9.83 -6.03
CA GLU A 648 -58.41 -8.91 -5.04
C GLU A 648 -57.89 -9.15 -3.61
N GLU A 649 -58.35 -8.29 -2.71
CA GLU A 649 -58.00 -8.12 -1.29
C GLU A 649 -58.06 -9.41 -0.45
N ASP A 650 -57.15 -9.53 0.52
CA ASP A 650 -57.56 -9.64 1.94
C ASP A 650 -56.39 -9.27 2.86
N GLY A 651 -56.68 -8.64 4.01
CA GLY A 651 -55.66 -8.03 4.87
C GLY A 651 -55.64 -8.56 6.31
N VAL A 652 -54.44 -8.70 6.89
CA VAL A 652 -54.25 -8.91 8.34
C VAL A 652 -53.13 -8.00 8.83
N ASP A 653 -53.49 -6.98 9.59
CA ASP A 653 -52.58 -6.10 10.33
C ASP A 653 -52.07 -6.82 11.60
N ASN A 654 -50.78 -6.67 11.91
CA ASN A 654 -50.20 -7.16 13.16
C ASN A 654 -48.86 -6.45 13.49
N ASP A 655 -48.86 -5.12 13.47
CA ASP A 655 -47.66 -4.32 13.75
C ASP A 655 -47.20 -4.45 15.21
N GLN A 656 -46.13 -5.24 15.46
CA GLN A 656 -45.42 -5.29 16.74
C GLN A 656 -44.04 -4.63 16.63
N GLN A 657 -44.06 -3.29 16.60
CA GLN A 657 -42.85 -2.48 16.71
C GLN A 657 -42.17 -2.72 18.06
N LEU A 658 -41.04 -3.44 18.04
CA LEU A 658 -40.08 -3.42 19.14
C LEU A 658 -39.44 -2.02 19.18
N PRO A 659 -39.49 -1.29 20.30
CA PRO A 659 -38.98 0.07 20.37
C PRO A 659 -37.44 0.06 20.39
N CYS A 660 -36.82 0.26 19.23
CA CYS A 660 -35.43 0.66 19.16
C CYS A 660 -35.26 2.04 19.81
N SER A 661 -34.45 2.10 20.87
CA SER A 661 -33.91 3.36 21.39
C SER A 661 -33.22 4.13 20.25
N PRO A 662 -33.25 5.48 20.24
CA PRO A 662 -32.61 6.27 19.20
C PRO A 662 -31.10 6.05 19.20
N SER A 663 -30.61 5.27 18.23
CA SER A 663 -29.18 5.16 17.93
C SER A 663 -28.65 6.47 17.36
N ALA A 664 -27.33 6.68 17.44
CA ALA A 664 -26.65 7.87 16.96
C ALA A 664 -26.49 7.90 15.42
N ALA A 665 -27.60 7.74 14.69
CA ALA A 665 -27.63 7.94 13.25
C ALA A 665 -27.23 9.39 12.92
N THR A 666 -26.31 9.56 11.96
CA THR A 666 -26.04 10.88 11.39
C THR A 666 -27.26 11.39 10.63
N THR A 667 -27.36 12.70 10.43
CA THR A 667 -28.40 13.26 9.55
C THR A 667 -28.01 12.94 8.09
N PRO A 668 -28.95 12.60 7.19
CA PRO A 668 -28.60 12.24 5.81
C PRO A 668 -27.78 13.35 5.12
N GLY A 669 -26.58 12.99 4.67
CA GLY A 669 -25.59 13.90 4.08
C GLY A 669 -24.55 14.50 5.05
N THR A 670 -24.66 14.31 6.37
CA THR A 670 -23.69 14.88 7.33
C THR A 670 -22.54 13.94 7.70
N ASN A 671 -22.32 12.86 6.95
CA ASN A 671 -21.19 11.98 7.17
C ASN A 671 -19.89 12.59 6.62
N PRO A 672 -18.77 12.54 7.36
CA PRO A 672 -17.44 12.75 6.77
C PRO A 672 -17.19 11.72 5.68
N CYS A 673 -16.48 12.09 4.63
CA CYS A 673 -16.16 11.20 3.52
C CYS A 673 -14.69 11.32 3.13
N LEU A 674 -14.05 10.21 2.79
CA LEU A 674 -12.72 10.17 2.18
C LEU A 674 -12.85 9.58 0.78
N LEU A 675 -12.72 10.42 -0.24
CA LEU A 675 -12.81 10.06 -1.64
C LEU A 675 -11.40 9.89 -2.25
N HIS A 676 -11.11 8.70 -2.76
CA HIS A 676 -9.84 8.29 -3.33
C HIS A 676 -9.96 8.01 -4.84
N ALA A 677 -8.94 8.39 -5.59
CA ALA A 677 -8.76 8.03 -7.00
C ALA A 677 -7.27 8.04 -7.38
N TYR A 678 -6.97 7.46 -8.54
CA TYR A 678 -5.62 7.42 -9.10
C TYR A 678 -5.65 7.80 -10.60
N GLY A 679 -6.25 6.95 -11.44
CA GLY A 679 -6.64 7.35 -12.80
C GLY A 679 -5.49 7.58 -13.78
N ALA A 680 -4.42 6.78 -13.73
CA ALA A 680 -3.29 6.83 -14.67
C ALA A 680 -2.74 5.43 -14.98
N TYR A 681 -2.00 5.31 -16.08
CA TYR A 681 -1.32 4.09 -16.59
C TYR A 681 -2.22 2.85 -16.79
N GLY A 682 -3.53 3.01 -16.76
CA GLY A 682 -4.49 1.91 -16.75
C GLY A 682 -4.64 1.22 -15.38
N ALA A 683 -4.03 1.74 -14.31
CA ALA A 683 -4.09 1.12 -12.99
C ALA A 683 -5.53 1.09 -12.42
N PHE A 684 -5.86 0.01 -11.72
CA PHE A 684 -7.19 -0.21 -11.13
C PHE A 684 -7.30 0.33 -9.71
N VAL A 685 -8.40 1.00 -9.37
CA VAL A 685 -8.67 1.46 -7.99
C VAL A 685 -9.32 0.33 -7.18
N ASN A 686 -8.53 -0.71 -6.88
CA ASN A 686 -9.03 -1.98 -6.36
C ASN A 686 -9.72 -1.86 -4.97
N PRO A 687 -10.97 -2.35 -4.79
CA PRO A 687 -11.66 -2.33 -3.51
C PRO A 687 -11.10 -3.40 -2.55
N ILE A 688 -10.09 -3.01 -1.76
CA ILE A 688 -9.41 -3.86 -0.78
C ILE A 688 -9.81 -3.58 0.67
N PHE A 689 -9.78 -4.60 1.51
CA PHE A 689 -9.88 -4.45 2.95
C PHE A 689 -8.71 -3.60 3.50
N SER A 690 -8.94 -2.91 4.62
CA SER A 690 -7.91 -2.20 5.37
C SER A 690 -8.34 -2.10 6.83
N SER A 691 -7.55 -2.69 7.73
CA SER A 691 -7.79 -2.67 9.18
C SER A 691 -7.70 -1.24 9.73
N SER A 692 -6.74 -0.44 9.26
CA SER A 692 -6.60 0.97 9.64
C SER A 692 -7.80 1.82 9.22
N ARG A 693 -8.37 1.59 8.03
CA ARG A 693 -9.56 2.31 7.53
C ARG A 693 -10.76 2.19 8.48
N LEU A 694 -10.87 1.10 9.23
CA LEU A 694 -11.93 0.92 10.24
C LEU A 694 -11.96 2.06 11.26
N SER A 695 -10.82 2.64 11.64
CA SER A 695 -10.78 3.79 12.55
C SER A 695 -11.47 5.04 12.00
N LEU A 696 -11.58 5.21 10.69
CA LEU A 696 -12.40 6.26 10.07
C LEU A 696 -13.88 5.83 10.01
N LEU A 697 -14.15 4.59 9.60
CA LEU A 697 -15.53 4.08 9.49
C LEU A 697 -16.26 4.03 10.85
N ASP A 698 -15.56 3.68 11.93
CA ASP A 698 -16.05 3.73 13.33
C ASP A 698 -16.26 5.16 13.87
N ARG A 699 -15.72 6.17 13.17
CA ARG A 699 -15.97 7.61 13.40
C ARG A 699 -17.02 8.16 12.43
N GLY A 700 -17.74 7.30 11.72
CA GLY A 700 -18.82 7.66 10.80
C GLY A 700 -18.37 8.08 9.41
N PHE A 701 -17.11 7.83 9.00
CA PHE A 701 -16.69 8.11 7.63
C PHE A 701 -17.34 7.16 6.61
N ILE A 702 -17.56 7.68 5.41
CA ILE A 702 -17.74 6.90 4.18
C ILE A 702 -16.40 6.93 3.42
N TYR A 703 -15.83 5.77 3.10
CA TYR A 703 -14.72 5.70 2.14
C TYR A 703 -15.28 5.44 0.74
N ALA A 704 -14.80 6.20 -0.25
CA ALA A 704 -15.22 6.10 -1.64
C ALA A 704 -13.99 5.96 -2.56
N ALA A 705 -14.07 5.06 -3.53
CA ALA A 705 -13.09 4.87 -4.59
C ALA A 705 -13.73 5.19 -5.94
N ALA A 706 -13.23 6.21 -6.63
CA ALA A 706 -13.73 6.61 -7.95
C ALA A 706 -12.93 5.93 -9.07
N HIS A 707 -13.62 5.22 -9.96
CA HIS A 707 -13.02 4.49 -11.07
C HIS A 707 -12.95 5.39 -12.31
N VAL A 708 -12.28 6.53 -12.18
CA VAL A 708 -12.16 7.59 -13.19
C VAL A 708 -11.38 7.14 -14.44
N ARG A 709 -11.58 7.82 -15.58
CA ARG A 709 -10.81 7.57 -16.80
C ARG A 709 -9.31 7.75 -16.59
N GLY A 710 -8.51 7.00 -17.34
CA GLY A 710 -7.07 6.86 -17.16
C GLY A 710 -6.67 5.66 -16.28
N GLY A 711 -7.60 5.11 -15.49
CA GLY A 711 -7.51 3.70 -15.06
C GLY A 711 -8.07 2.77 -16.16
N ALA A 712 -7.92 1.45 -16.02
CA ALA A 712 -8.50 0.45 -16.93
C ALA A 712 -9.70 -0.30 -16.33
N ASP A 713 -10.34 0.26 -15.30
CA ASP A 713 -11.46 -0.37 -14.58
C ASP A 713 -12.69 -0.69 -15.46
N MET A 714 -12.88 0.00 -16.59
CA MET A 714 -13.88 -0.31 -17.63
C MET A 714 -13.24 -0.90 -18.90
N GLY A 715 -12.05 -1.48 -18.79
CA GLY A 715 -11.20 -1.97 -19.88
C GLY A 715 -10.20 -0.92 -20.38
N ASN A 716 -9.28 -1.30 -21.27
CA ASN A 716 -8.26 -0.38 -21.81
C ASN A 716 -8.88 0.78 -22.59
N GLY A 717 -10.10 0.64 -23.12
CA GLY A 717 -10.86 1.75 -23.67
C GLY A 717 -11.04 2.91 -22.69
N TRP A 718 -11.10 2.65 -21.39
CA TRP A 718 -11.22 3.65 -20.31
C TRP A 718 -9.91 4.37 -20.00
N TYR A 719 -8.79 3.68 -20.22
CA TYR A 719 -7.44 4.20 -20.06
C TYR A 719 -7.13 5.22 -21.17
N GLU A 720 -7.35 4.84 -22.43
CA GLU A 720 -7.12 5.70 -23.60
C GLU A 720 -7.98 6.99 -23.59
N GLU A 721 -9.11 7.00 -22.88
CA GLU A 721 -9.96 8.19 -22.72
C GLU A 721 -9.54 9.09 -21.53
N GLY A 722 -8.44 8.81 -20.84
CA GLY A 722 -7.93 9.59 -19.71
C GLY A 722 -6.40 9.68 -19.64
N LYS A 723 -5.74 9.78 -20.80
CA LYS A 723 -4.29 10.00 -20.98
C LYS A 723 -4.01 10.98 -22.12
N LEU A 724 -2.76 11.42 -22.27
CA LEU A 724 -2.30 12.37 -23.32
C LEU A 724 -3.22 13.61 -23.39
N ALA A 725 -3.60 14.06 -24.60
CA ALA A 725 -4.53 15.16 -24.82
C ALA A 725 -5.93 14.97 -24.18
N LYS A 726 -6.28 13.76 -23.73
CA LYS A 726 -7.54 13.45 -23.02
C LYS A 726 -7.39 13.42 -21.50
N LYS A 727 -6.19 13.65 -20.95
CA LYS A 727 -5.93 13.65 -19.50
C LYS A 727 -6.93 14.48 -18.66
N PRO A 728 -7.43 15.65 -19.10
CA PRO A 728 -8.43 16.40 -18.36
C PRO A 728 -9.68 15.59 -17.92
N ASN A 729 -10.07 14.57 -18.67
CA ASN A 729 -11.20 13.70 -18.33
C ASN A 729 -11.06 13.03 -16.96
N THR A 730 -9.84 12.66 -16.55
CA THR A 730 -9.54 12.08 -15.23
C THR A 730 -9.99 13.00 -14.08
N PHE A 731 -9.75 14.31 -14.22
CA PHE A 731 -10.05 15.31 -13.20
C PHE A 731 -11.53 15.73 -13.24
N LEU A 732 -12.10 15.84 -14.46
CA LEU A 732 -13.53 16.13 -14.66
C LEU A 732 -14.42 15.00 -14.10
N ASP A 733 -14.04 13.74 -14.33
CA ASP A 733 -14.71 12.57 -13.74
C ASP A 733 -14.65 12.61 -12.20
N PHE A 734 -13.49 12.96 -11.62
CA PHE A 734 -13.31 13.03 -10.18
C PHE A 734 -14.17 14.11 -9.53
N CYS A 735 -14.20 15.32 -10.11
CA CYS A 735 -15.10 16.39 -9.67
C CYS A 735 -16.58 15.98 -9.79
N SER A 736 -16.96 15.30 -10.88
CA SER A 736 -18.32 14.81 -11.10
C SER A 736 -18.74 13.76 -10.05
N VAL A 737 -17.81 12.90 -9.61
CA VAL A 737 -18.03 11.95 -8.50
C VAL A 737 -18.17 12.66 -7.15
N ALA A 738 -17.32 13.66 -6.88
CA ALA A 738 -17.42 14.47 -5.66
C ALA A 738 -18.78 15.18 -5.55
N GLU A 739 -19.26 15.78 -6.64
CA GLU A 739 -20.58 16.40 -6.71
C GLU A 739 -21.71 15.37 -6.55
N HIS A 740 -21.61 14.20 -7.20
CA HIS A 740 -22.59 13.12 -7.05
C HIS A 740 -22.73 12.66 -5.60
N LEU A 741 -21.61 12.44 -4.88
CA LEU A 741 -21.64 12.04 -3.46
C LEU A 741 -22.26 13.12 -2.56
N CYS A 742 -22.07 14.40 -2.88
CA CYS A 742 -22.72 15.51 -2.17
C CYS A 742 -24.23 15.57 -2.48
N LYS A 743 -24.60 15.51 -3.77
CA LYS A 743 -25.97 15.61 -4.29
C LYS A 743 -26.86 14.48 -3.77
N GLU A 744 -26.38 13.25 -3.84
CA GLU A 744 -27.09 12.05 -3.36
C GLU A 744 -27.00 11.89 -1.83
N ARG A 745 -26.55 12.92 -1.10
CA ARG A 745 -26.51 13.01 0.37
C ARG A 745 -25.76 11.85 1.03
N TYR A 746 -24.61 11.47 0.47
CA TYR A 746 -23.61 10.69 1.20
C TYR A 746 -22.75 11.62 2.08
N THR A 747 -22.45 12.83 1.60
CA THR A 747 -21.65 13.83 2.34
C THR A 747 -22.03 15.26 1.93
N THR A 748 -21.23 16.26 2.30
CA THR A 748 -21.30 17.65 1.81
C THR A 748 -19.88 18.18 1.54
N PRO A 749 -19.70 19.29 0.80
CA PRO A 749 -18.37 19.89 0.61
C PRO A 749 -17.66 20.32 1.91
N ALA A 750 -18.41 20.52 2.99
CA ALA A 750 -17.87 20.80 4.34
C ALA A 750 -17.42 19.53 5.10
N GLN A 751 -17.65 18.34 4.53
CA GLN A 751 -17.37 17.03 5.12
C GLN A 751 -16.64 16.06 4.15
N LEU A 752 -16.41 16.47 2.90
CA LEU A 752 -15.66 15.70 1.92
C LEU A 752 -14.16 16.00 2.02
N ALA A 753 -13.37 14.97 2.34
CA ALA A 753 -11.93 14.94 2.14
C ALA A 753 -11.58 14.14 0.88
N ILE A 754 -10.47 14.50 0.23
CA ILE A 754 -9.94 13.79 -0.95
C ILE A 754 -8.52 13.28 -0.70
N TYR A 755 -8.17 12.14 -1.32
CA TYR A 755 -6.88 11.47 -1.18
C TYR A 755 -6.37 10.88 -2.50
N GLY A 756 -5.05 10.95 -2.72
CA GLY A 756 -4.35 10.35 -3.84
C GLY A 756 -2.83 10.39 -3.68
N ARG A 757 -2.14 9.37 -4.22
CA ARG A 757 -0.68 9.18 -4.17
C ARG A 757 -0.07 9.20 -5.58
N SER A 758 1.16 9.66 -5.77
CA SER A 758 1.85 9.60 -7.08
C SER A 758 1.05 10.33 -8.18
N ALA A 759 0.67 9.68 -9.27
CA ALA A 759 -0.27 10.18 -10.27
C ALA A 759 -1.69 10.46 -9.74
N GLY A 760 -2.10 9.81 -8.64
CA GLY A 760 -3.27 10.23 -7.87
C GLY A 760 -3.05 11.59 -7.19
N GLY A 761 -1.81 11.95 -6.87
CA GLY A 761 -1.46 13.28 -6.35
C GLY A 761 -1.55 14.38 -7.40
N LEU A 762 -1.23 14.08 -8.66
CA LEU A 762 -1.55 14.94 -9.82
C LEU A 762 -3.06 15.23 -9.87
N LEU A 763 -3.88 14.19 -9.74
CA LEU A 763 -5.34 14.30 -9.72
C LEU A 763 -5.83 15.18 -8.55
N ILE A 764 -5.30 15.01 -7.34
CA ILE A 764 -5.65 15.87 -6.18
C ILE A 764 -5.22 17.32 -6.41
N GLY A 765 -3.99 17.55 -6.88
CA GLY A 765 -3.45 18.89 -7.16
C GLY A 765 -4.25 19.64 -8.23
N ALA A 766 -4.67 18.95 -9.29
CA ALA A 766 -5.54 19.51 -10.33
C ALA A 766 -6.94 19.81 -9.77
N ALA A 767 -7.54 18.86 -9.05
CA ALA A 767 -8.88 19.01 -8.48
C ALA A 767 -9.00 20.20 -7.51
N ILE A 768 -8.00 20.45 -6.65
CA ILE A 768 -8.04 21.61 -5.73
C ILE A 768 -7.82 22.96 -6.42
N ASN A 769 -7.23 23.00 -7.62
CA ASN A 769 -7.15 24.22 -8.43
C ASN A 769 -8.46 24.45 -9.22
N MET A 770 -9.06 23.38 -9.74
CA MET A 770 -10.30 23.43 -10.53
C MET A 770 -11.54 23.73 -9.67
N ARG A 771 -11.72 22.99 -8.57
CA ARG A 771 -12.93 22.99 -7.72
C ARG A 771 -12.60 23.05 -6.21
N PRO A 772 -11.82 24.06 -5.73
CA PRO A 772 -11.39 24.16 -4.33
C PRO A 772 -12.54 24.13 -3.32
N GLU A 773 -13.74 24.57 -3.71
CA GLU A 773 -14.92 24.67 -2.85
C GLU A 773 -15.65 23.34 -2.61
N LEU A 774 -15.41 22.29 -3.42
CA LEU A 774 -16.01 20.96 -3.24
C LEU A 774 -15.41 20.17 -2.06
N PHE A 775 -14.25 20.58 -1.55
CA PHE A 775 -13.47 19.78 -0.62
C PHE A 775 -13.22 20.54 0.68
N ALA A 776 -13.31 19.88 1.83
CA ALA A 776 -12.93 20.44 3.13
C ALA A 776 -11.46 20.18 3.45
N ALA A 777 -10.97 18.98 3.09
CA ALA A 777 -9.58 18.58 3.26
C ALA A 777 -9.05 17.85 2.01
N ALA A 778 -7.74 17.90 1.81
CA ALA A 778 -7.00 17.15 0.81
C ALA A 778 -5.74 16.56 1.48
N LEU A 779 -5.52 15.27 1.29
CA LEU A 779 -4.30 14.58 1.64
C LEU A 779 -3.64 14.10 0.35
N THR A 780 -2.33 14.30 0.19
CA THR A 780 -1.64 13.77 -0.97
C THR A 780 -0.21 13.35 -0.65
N GLU A 781 0.16 12.18 -1.15
CA GLU A 781 1.44 11.53 -0.89
C GLU A 781 2.27 11.42 -2.18
N VAL A 782 3.57 11.68 -2.06
CA VAL A 782 4.57 11.63 -3.15
C VAL A 782 4.01 12.15 -4.48
N PRO A 783 3.46 13.39 -4.53
CA PRO A 783 2.52 13.78 -5.57
C PRO A 783 3.23 14.36 -6.79
N PHE A 784 2.92 13.86 -7.97
CA PHE A 784 3.38 14.45 -9.22
C PHE A 784 2.60 15.75 -9.49
N VAL A 785 3.26 16.91 -9.36
CA VAL A 785 2.59 18.23 -9.34
C VAL A 785 3.28 19.29 -10.20
N ASP A 786 4.57 19.12 -10.53
CA ASP A 786 5.34 20.04 -11.38
C ASP A 786 5.49 19.54 -12.82
N VAL A 787 4.47 18.81 -13.28
CA VAL A 787 4.32 18.14 -14.59
C VAL A 787 5.02 18.84 -15.75
N VAL A 788 4.82 20.16 -15.90
CA VAL A 788 5.38 20.93 -17.02
C VAL A 788 6.89 21.05 -16.94
N ASN A 789 7.47 21.33 -15.77
CA ASN A 789 8.92 21.40 -15.63
C ASN A 789 9.53 20.01 -15.76
N THR A 790 8.98 19.01 -15.05
CA THR A 790 9.50 17.63 -15.03
C THR A 790 9.49 17.01 -16.43
N MET A 791 8.38 17.10 -17.17
CA MET A 791 8.26 16.45 -18.49
C MET A 791 9.12 17.07 -19.61
N PHE A 792 9.74 18.23 -19.37
CA PHE A 792 10.72 18.81 -20.30
C PHE A 792 12.15 18.26 -20.11
N ASP A 793 12.44 17.54 -19.01
CA ASP A 793 13.80 17.12 -18.65
C ASP A 793 13.90 15.60 -18.48
N SER A 794 14.33 14.90 -19.53
CA SER A 794 14.53 13.44 -19.51
C SER A 794 15.71 12.96 -18.64
N SER A 795 16.46 13.86 -17.98
CA SER A 795 17.43 13.46 -16.95
C SER A 795 16.78 13.16 -15.60
N ILE A 796 15.52 13.57 -15.39
CA ILE A 796 14.72 13.16 -14.22
C ILE A 796 14.17 11.75 -14.48
N PRO A 797 14.33 10.79 -13.53
CA PRO A 797 13.79 9.43 -13.64
C PRO A 797 12.36 9.34 -14.16
N TRP A 798 12.07 8.25 -14.88
CA TRP A 798 10.78 7.94 -15.53
C TRP A 798 10.32 8.87 -16.66
N THR A 799 10.77 10.13 -16.73
CA THR A 799 10.25 11.16 -17.65
C THR A 799 10.09 10.71 -19.11
N ALA A 800 11.11 10.07 -19.69
CA ALA A 800 11.04 9.62 -21.09
C ALA A 800 9.98 8.52 -21.32
N PHE A 801 9.85 7.58 -20.39
CA PHE A 801 8.80 6.54 -20.39
C PHE A 801 7.40 7.14 -20.17
N GLU A 802 7.30 8.22 -19.39
CA GLU A 802 6.03 8.90 -19.11
C GLU A 802 5.53 9.83 -20.22
N TRP A 803 6.35 10.13 -21.23
CA TRP A 803 5.85 10.77 -22.46
C TRP A 803 4.78 9.95 -23.17
N GLU A 804 4.71 8.62 -22.97
CA GLU A 804 3.59 7.80 -23.45
C GLU A 804 2.31 7.95 -22.59
N GLU A 805 2.36 8.50 -21.37
CA GLU A 805 1.18 8.74 -20.50
C GLU A 805 0.66 10.18 -20.61
N TRP A 806 1.53 11.16 -20.34
CA TRP A 806 1.16 12.58 -20.29
C TRP A 806 1.33 13.27 -21.65
N GLY A 807 2.21 12.72 -22.48
CA GLY A 807 2.65 13.30 -23.75
C GLY A 807 3.99 14.01 -23.59
N ASN A 808 4.78 14.03 -24.67
CA ASN A 808 6.03 14.81 -24.72
C ASN A 808 5.72 16.31 -24.95
N PRO A 809 6.07 17.23 -24.01
CA PRO A 809 5.76 18.66 -24.12
C PRO A 809 6.66 19.41 -25.13
N MET A 810 7.58 18.72 -25.81
CA MET A 810 8.23 19.25 -27.02
C MET A 810 7.22 19.37 -28.18
N ASP A 811 6.07 18.68 -28.13
CA ASP A 811 4.90 18.95 -28.98
C ASP A 811 4.06 20.09 -28.40
N ARG A 812 3.58 21.00 -29.27
CA ARG A 812 2.87 22.21 -28.84
C ARG A 812 1.42 21.94 -28.40
N GLU A 813 0.73 20.99 -29.01
CA GLU A 813 -0.65 20.64 -28.65
C GLU A 813 -0.66 19.91 -27.29
N ILE A 814 0.30 19.00 -27.08
CA ILE A 814 0.52 18.35 -25.79
C ILE A 814 0.88 19.36 -24.71
N TYR A 815 1.87 20.24 -24.96
CA TYR A 815 2.27 21.27 -23.99
C TYR A 815 1.12 22.20 -23.61
N ASP A 816 0.32 22.62 -24.58
CA ASP A 816 -0.87 23.46 -24.34
C ASP A 816 -1.91 22.76 -23.44
N VAL A 817 -2.13 21.45 -23.61
CA VAL A 817 -3.05 20.65 -22.76
C VAL A 817 -2.44 20.38 -21.39
N MET A 818 -1.16 20.04 -21.32
CA MET A 818 -0.42 19.77 -20.07
C MET A 818 -0.43 21.00 -19.14
N LYS A 819 -0.30 22.21 -19.72
CA LYS A 819 -0.46 23.47 -19.01
C LYS A 819 -1.86 23.72 -18.43
N LEU A 820 -2.92 23.10 -18.94
CA LEU A 820 -4.27 23.29 -18.39
C LEU A 820 -4.43 22.66 -17.00
N TYR A 821 -3.77 21.52 -16.75
CA TYR A 821 -3.99 20.72 -15.54
C TYR A 821 -2.80 20.67 -14.58
N CYS A 822 -1.59 20.99 -15.02
CA CYS A 822 -0.36 20.97 -14.21
C CYS A 822 -0.53 21.72 -12.86
N PRO A 823 -0.55 21.03 -11.70
CA PRO A 823 -0.93 21.64 -10.42
C PRO A 823 -0.05 22.82 -10.02
N TYR A 824 1.27 22.72 -10.24
CA TYR A 824 2.24 23.75 -9.89
C TYR A 824 2.08 25.06 -10.69
N THR A 825 1.67 24.98 -11.95
CA THR A 825 1.48 26.18 -12.79
C THR A 825 0.11 26.84 -12.59
N ASN A 826 -0.89 26.07 -12.14
CA ASN A 826 -2.29 26.52 -12.00
C ASN A 826 -2.70 26.92 -10.57
N ILE A 827 -1.74 27.27 -9.70
CA ILE A 827 -1.99 27.74 -8.32
C ILE A 827 -2.73 29.09 -8.33
N ARG A 828 -3.94 29.13 -7.76
CA ARG A 828 -4.83 30.31 -7.75
C ARG A 828 -4.58 31.18 -6.51
N GLY A 829 -3.72 32.18 -6.66
CA GLY A 829 -3.19 32.99 -5.56
C GLY A 829 -4.23 33.86 -4.83
N GLU A 830 -5.20 34.46 -5.53
CA GLU A 830 -6.27 35.24 -4.89
C GLU A 830 -7.19 34.29 -4.10
N ALA A 831 -7.62 33.18 -4.70
CA ALA A 831 -8.42 32.14 -4.04
C ALA A 831 -7.73 31.57 -2.78
N LEU A 832 -6.39 31.45 -2.80
CA LEU A 832 -5.59 31.06 -1.63
C LEU A 832 -5.58 32.11 -0.52
N ALA A 833 -5.48 33.40 -0.84
CA ALA A 833 -5.58 34.51 0.12
C ALA A 833 -7.01 34.68 0.67
N ARG A 834 -8.02 34.35 -0.14
CA ARG A 834 -9.45 34.36 0.21
C ARG A 834 -9.94 33.13 0.95
N ASN A 835 -9.04 32.21 1.34
CA ASN A 835 -9.38 30.99 2.08
C ASN A 835 -10.35 30.04 1.34
N ALA A 836 -10.35 29.99 0.00
CA ALA A 836 -11.22 29.09 -0.76
C ALA A 836 -10.74 27.63 -0.75
N TYR A 837 -9.42 27.40 -0.86
CA TYR A 837 -8.80 26.07 -0.88
C TYR A 837 -9.12 25.22 0.37
N PRO A 838 -9.12 23.88 0.26
CA PRO A 838 -9.24 22.97 1.40
C PRO A 838 -8.05 23.10 2.36
N HIS A 839 -8.17 22.49 3.54
CA HIS A 839 -7.01 22.12 4.34
C HIS A 839 -6.17 21.11 3.54
N LEU A 840 -4.86 21.33 3.39
CA LEU A 840 -3.98 20.46 2.61
C LEU A 840 -2.86 19.90 3.50
N LEU A 841 -2.65 18.59 3.43
CA LEU A 841 -1.43 17.92 3.88
C LEU A 841 -0.77 17.27 2.66
N VAL A 842 0.48 17.65 2.41
CA VAL A 842 1.36 17.06 1.41
C VAL A 842 2.43 16.24 2.13
N VAL A 843 2.67 15.02 1.68
CA VAL A 843 3.76 14.14 2.14
C VAL A 843 4.63 13.79 0.92
N GLY A 844 5.94 13.71 1.08
CA GLY A 844 6.89 13.24 0.07
C GLY A 844 8.04 12.44 0.71
N GLY A 845 8.75 11.64 -0.09
CA GLY A 845 9.93 10.91 0.35
C GLY A 845 11.22 11.58 -0.13
N MET A 846 12.22 11.70 0.75
CA MET A 846 13.54 12.24 0.41
C MET A 846 14.26 11.41 -0.68
N ASN A 847 14.05 10.08 -0.66
CA ASN A 847 14.77 9.10 -1.48
C ASN A 847 13.87 8.50 -2.57
N ASP A 848 12.71 9.10 -2.85
CA ASP A 848 11.73 8.63 -3.83
C ASP A 848 12.29 8.68 -5.27
N PRO A 849 12.43 7.52 -5.97
CA PRO A 849 12.98 7.46 -7.33
C PRO A 849 11.90 7.62 -8.42
N ARG A 850 10.62 7.77 -8.06
CA ARG A 850 9.49 7.85 -9.01
C ARG A 850 8.85 9.24 -9.05
N VAL A 851 8.78 9.94 -7.93
CA VAL A 851 8.37 11.35 -7.84
C VAL A 851 9.36 12.10 -6.96
N ALA A 852 10.19 12.93 -7.57
CA ALA A 852 11.29 13.59 -6.89
C ALA A 852 10.81 14.49 -5.73
N PHE A 853 11.52 14.42 -4.59
CA PHE A 853 11.21 15.15 -3.34
C PHE A 853 10.94 16.65 -3.53
N PHE A 854 11.54 17.27 -4.55
CA PHE A 854 11.40 18.70 -4.82
C PHE A 854 10.02 19.09 -5.34
N GLU A 855 9.24 18.19 -5.95
CA GLU A 855 7.91 18.53 -6.50
C GLU A 855 6.92 18.98 -5.40
N PRO A 856 6.64 18.17 -4.36
CA PRO A 856 5.81 18.61 -3.24
C PRO A 856 6.39 19.82 -2.49
N LEU A 857 7.73 19.91 -2.39
CA LEU A 857 8.44 21.00 -1.73
C LEU A 857 8.23 22.34 -2.46
N LYS A 858 8.47 22.37 -3.76
CA LYS A 858 8.20 23.53 -4.65
C LYS A 858 6.72 23.90 -4.62
N PHE A 859 5.82 22.91 -4.68
CA PHE A 859 4.37 23.13 -4.71
C PHE A 859 3.88 23.87 -3.46
N VAL A 860 4.20 23.39 -2.26
CA VAL A 860 3.75 24.07 -1.02
C VAL A 860 4.48 25.41 -0.82
N ALA A 861 5.76 25.52 -1.17
CA ALA A 861 6.50 26.78 -1.16
C ALA A 861 5.80 27.86 -2.00
N LYS A 862 5.38 27.50 -3.23
CA LYS A 862 4.68 28.39 -4.16
C LYS A 862 3.25 28.71 -3.72
N MET A 863 2.48 27.75 -3.21
CA MET A 863 1.14 28.03 -2.66
C MET A 863 1.19 29.05 -1.53
N ARG A 864 2.16 28.92 -0.60
CA ARG A 864 2.36 29.92 0.47
C ARG A 864 2.95 31.23 -0.04
N GLY A 865 3.83 31.16 -1.05
CA GLY A 865 4.38 32.32 -1.75
C GLY A 865 3.30 33.20 -2.37
N GLU A 866 2.49 32.65 -3.28
CA GLU A 866 1.42 33.39 -3.96
C GLU A 866 0.37 33.92 -2.97
N ARG A 867 -0.02 33.12 -1.96
CA ARG A 867 -0.90 33.60 -0.87
C ARG A 867 -0.35 34.89 -0.24
N ARG A 868 0.93 34.91 0.16
CA ARG A 868 1.57 36.10 0.75
C ARG A 868 1.61 37.27 -0.22
N ARG A 869 1.88 37.05 -1.50
CA ARG A 869 1.93 38.12 -2.52
C ARG A 869 0.59 38.86 -2.67
N TYR A 870 -0.53 38.14 -2.61
CA TYR A 870 -1.87 38.76 -2.60
C TYR A 870 -2.21 39.38 -1.23
N GLU A 871 -1.90 38.72 -0.11
CA GLU A 871 -2.11 39.28 1.24
C GLU A 871 -1.31 40.59 1.49
N ASN A 872 -0.12 40.70 0.92
CA ASN A 872 0.75 41.89 0.97
C ASN A 872 0.35 42.99 -0.05
N GLY A 873 -0.50 42.67 -1.04
CA GLY A 873 -0.81 43.58 -2.15
C GLY A 873 0.32 43.75 -3.19
N GLU A 874 1.28 42.81 -3.25
CA GLU A 874 2.32 42.75 -4.30
C GLU A 874 1.73 42.39 -5.66
N ILE A 875 0.64 41.63 -5.68
CA ILE A 875 -0.23 41.41 -6.84
C ILE A 875 -1.59 42.04 -6.52
N LYS A 876 -2.24 42.63 -7.54
CA LYS A 876 -3.62 43.08 -7.42
C LYS A 876 -4.59 41.95 -7.81
N PRO A 877 -5.76 41.83 -7.14
CA PRO A 877 -6.90 41.06 -7.66
C PRO A 877 -7.17 41.41 -9.13
N PHE A 878 -7.61 40.42 -9.92
CA PHE A 878 -8.01 40.65 -11.31
C PHE A 878 -9.27 41.52 -11.37
N THR A 879 -9.34 42.42 -12.35
CA THR A 879 -10.52 43.25 -12.62
C THR A 879 -10.82 43.26 -14.10
N ASP A 880 -12.08 43.05 -14.47
CA ASP A 880 -12.53 42.99 -15.87
C ASP A 880 -12.04 44.19 -16.70
N GLY A 881 -11.11 43.93 -17.63
CA GLY A 881 -10.57 44.93 -18.57
C GLY A 881 -9.08 44.84 -18.89
N ASP A 882 -8.29 44.05 -18.15
CA ASP A 882 -6.85 43.85 -18.44
C ASP A 882 -6.63 42.69 -19.46
N ASP A 883 -6.81 42.98 -20.76
CA ASP A 883 -6.79 42.01 -21.88
C ASP A 883 -5.42 41.34 -22.20
N ASP A 884 -4.32 41.76 -21.56
CA ASP A 884 -2.94 41.56 -22.06
C ASP A 884 -2.20 40.29 -21.53
N ASN A 885 -2.90 39.18 -21.20
CA ASN A 885 -2.25 38.04 -20.51
C ASN A 885 -2.74 36.62 -20.91
N GLU A 886 -1.80 35.66 -21.06
CA GLU A 886 -2.08 34.26 -21.49
C GLU A 886 -2.86 33.40 -20.47
N ALA A 887 -3.17 33.94 -19.28
CA ALA A 887 -3.91 33.26 -18.21
C ALA A 887 -5.29 32.71 -18.65
N GLY A 888 -5.86 33.24 -19.74
CA GLY A 888 -7.19 32.90 -20.27
C GLY A 888 -7.47 31.41 -20.52
N LYS A 889 -6.45 30.55 -20.61
CA LYS A 889 -6.64 29.08 -20.77
C LYS A 889 -6.96 28.35 -19.46
N VAL A 890 -6.41 28.79 -18.33
CA VAL A 890 -6.54 28.10 -17.01
C VAL A 890 -8.00 27.97 -16.58
N TYR A 891 -8.75 29.05 -16.81
CA TYR A 891 -10.17 29.19 -16.51
C TYR A 891 -11.03 28.09 -17.12
N SER A 892 -10.68 27.60 -18.31
CA SER A 892 -11.49 26.64 -19.08
C SER A 892 -11.75 25.32 -18.34
N LEU A 893 -10.80 24.76 -17.59
CA LEU A 893 -11.03 23.51 -16.85
C LEU A 893 -11.83 23.71 -15.56
N ALA A 894 -11.72 24.86 -14.90
CA ALA A 894 -12.58 25.17 -13.76
C ALA A 894 -14.06 25.30 -14.19
N ASP A 895 -14.30 26.00 -15.30
CA ASP A 895 -15.64 26.19 -15.87
C ASP A 895 -16.21 24.88 -16.46
N MET A 896 -15.40 24.10 -17.18
CA MET A 896 -15.80 22.76 -17.67
C MET A 896 -16.11 21.80 -16.51
N ALA A 897 -15.42 21.91 -15.38
CA ALA A 897 -15.71 21.13 -14.20
C ALA A 897 -16.98 21.57 -13.46
N GLY A 898 -17.67 22.63 -13.89
CA GLY A 898 -18.86 23.19 -13.22
C GLY A 898 -18.55 24.13 -12.05
N GLY A 899 -17.31 24.60 -11.94
CA GLY A 899 -16.88 25.61 -10.96
C GLY A 899 -16.94 27.03 -11.52
N THR A 900 -16.07 27.89 -10.98
CA THR A 900 -15.82 29.23 -11.54
C THR A 900 -14.33 29.49 -11.72
N ALA A 901 -13.98 29.94 -12.92
CA ALA A 901 -12.74 30.60 -13.27
C ALA A 901 -12.37 31.78 -12.35
N ILE A 902 -13.36 32.49 -11.81
CA ILE A 902 -13.17 33.79 -11.16
C ILE A 902 -12.88 33.57 -9.66
N ASP A 903 -11.62 33.77 -9.27
CA ASP A 903 -11.17 33.67 -7.86
C ASP A 903 -12.02 34.53 -6.90
N SER A 904 -12.58 35.62 -7.41
CA SER A 904 -13.40 36.55 -6.62
C SER A 904 -14.84 36.10 -6.37
N GLU A 905 -15.31 35.05 -7.06
CA GLU A 905 -16.61 34.40 -6.86
C GLU A 905 -16.54 33.18 -5.93
N LEU A 906 -15.35 32.59 -5.75
CA LEU A 906 -15.18 31.42 -4.89
C LEU A 906 -15.54 31.71 -3.42
N PRO A 907 -16.25 30.78 -2.73
CA PRO A 907 -16.65 30.95 -1.35
C PRO A 907 -15.45 30.89 -0.40
N SER A 908 -15.28 31.94 0.41
CA SER A 908 -14.25 32.02 1.43
C SER A 908 -14.60 31.21 2.69
N ARG A 909 -13.68 30.41 3.21
CA ARG A 909 -13.85 29.70 4.48
C ARG A 909 -13.64 30.64 5.67
N ALA A 910 -14.42 30.44 6.73
CA ALA A 910 -14.30 31.19 7.99
C ALA A 910 -12.98 30.90 8.73
N THR A 911 -12.38 29.72 8.51
CA THR A 911 -11.08 29.32 9.04
C THR A 911 -10.01 29.40 7.96
N ARG A 912 -8.85 30.01 8.27
CA ARG A 912 -7.68 30.00 7.37
C ARG A 912 -7.19 28.56 7.16
N PRO A 913 -7.18 28.03 5.92
CA PRO A 913 -6.79 26.65 5.64
C PRO A 913 -5.33 26.41 6.00
N GLN A 914 -5.08 25.26 6.63
CA GLN A 914 -3.74 24.77 6.87
C GLN A 914 -3.15 24.24 5.55
N LEU A 915 -1.89 24.56 5.28
CA LEU A 915 -1.12 24.03 4.15
C LEU A 915 0.15 23.39 4.74
N LEU A 916 0.10 22.10 5.01
CA LEU A 916 1.17 21.35 5.68
C LEU A 916 2.01 20.58 4.65
N LEU A 917 3.30 20.45 4.92
CA LEU A 917 4.24 19.65 4.14
C LEU A 917 5.07 18.76 5.08
N ARG A 918 5.23 17.50 4.72
CA ARG A 918 6.30 16.63 5.22
C ARG A 918 7.14 16.13 4.05
N ILE A 919 8.46 16.16 4.19
CA ILE A 919 9.38 15.34 3.40
C ILE A 919 10.04 14.38 4.39
N ASP A 920 9.61 13.13 4.37
CA ASP A 920 10.07 12.09 5.29
C ASP A 920 11.27 11.33 4.68
N ASP A 921 12.12 10.74 5.53
CA ASP A 921 13.26 9.94 5.07
C ASP A 921 12.77 8.55 4.63
N ALA A 922 12.38 8.48 3.36
CA ALA A 922 11.61 7.38 2.78
C ALA A 922 11.75 7.33 1.25
N GLY A 923 11.55 6.13 0.69
CA GLY A 923 11.34 5.91 -0.74
C GLY A 923 9.88 6.06 -1.16
N HIS A 924 9.55 5.67 -2.40
CA HIS A 924 8.19 5.82 -2.96
C HIS A 924 7.09 5.10 -2.17
N GLY A 925 7.45 4.04 -1.43
CA GLY A 925 6.54 3.30 -0.55
C GLY A 925 6.19 4.00 0.78
N GLY A 926 6.90 5.05 1.17
CA GLY A 926 6.88 5.58 2.55
C GLY A 926 7.88 4.82 3.45
N SER A 927 7.69 4.87 4.77
CA SER A 927 8.56 4.18 5.74
C SER A 927 8.51 2.65 5.57
N SER A 928 9.66 1.96 5.64
CA SER A 928 9.73 0.51 5.42
C SER A 928 9.25 -0.35 6.59
N GLY A 929 9.47 0.09 7.83
CA GLY A 929 9.03 -0.60 9.04
C GLY A 929 7.50 -0.59 9.20
N GLN A 930 6.91 -1.73 9.58
CA GLN A 930 5.47 -1.88 9.76
C GLN A 930 4.87 -0.90 10.79
N TYR A 931 5.46 -0.78 11.97
CA TYR A 931 5.03 0.12 13.05
C TYR A 931 5.35 1.57 12.68
N SER A 932 6.52 1.84 12.12
CA SER A 932 6.89 3.16 11.57
C SER A 932 5.87 3.67 10.54
N PHE A 933 5.41 2.81 9.61
CA PHE A 933 4.34 3.13 8.66
C PHE A 933 3.00 3.44 9.37
N LEU A 934 2.63 2.69 10.41
CA LEU A 934 1.41 2.93 11.17
C LEU A 934 1.44 4.24 11.98
N GLU A 935 2.61 4.73 12.38
CA GLU A 935 2.75 6.04 13.03
C GLU A 935 2.53 7.20 12.04
N SER A 936 3.12 7.12 10.83
CA SER A 936 2.87 8.08 9.74
C SER A 936 1.39 8.11 9.34
N LEU A 937 0.77 6.93 9.17
CA LEU A 937 -0.66 6.82 8.87
C LEU A 937 -1.54 7.41 9.99
N ALA A 938 -1.11 7.33 11.25
CA ALA A 938 -1.84 7.90 12.38
C ALA A 938 -1.77 9.44 12.41
N PHE A 939 -0.67 10.04 11.93
CA PHE A 939 -0.55 11.48 11.70
C PHE A 939 -1.52 11.95 10.60
N GLU A 940 -1.59 11.24 9.48
CA GLU A 940 -2.50 11.54 8.36
C GLU A 940 -3.98 11.40 8.74
N TYR A 941 -4.36 10.31 9.41
CA TYR A 941 -5.74 10.10 9.84
C TYR A 941 -6.14 11.12 10.92
N ALA A 942 -5.20 11.53 11.79
CA ALA A 942 -5.42 12.63 12.72
C ALA A 942 -5.62 13.97 12.01
N PHE A 943 -4.90 14.23 10.90
CA PHE A 943 -5.12 15.41 10.06
C PHE A 943 -6.51 15.39 9.44
N LEU A 944 -6.92 14.29 8.82
CA LEU A 944 -8.24 14.15 8.18
C LEU A 944 -9.38 14.33 9.19
N VAL A 945 -9.32 13.66 10.35
CA VAL A 945 -10.32 13.80 11.41
C VAL A 945 -10.35 15.23 11.98
N SER A 946 -9.18 15.85 12.23
CA SER A 946 -9.10 17.22 12.75
C SER A 946 -9.51 18.29 11.74
N ALA A 947 -9.33 18.06 10.44
CA ALA A 947 -9.66 19.02 9.38
C ALA A 947 -11.16 19.00 9.04
N LEU A 948 -11.81 17.84 9.11
CA LEU A 948 -13.27 17.72 8.96
C LEU A 948 -14.05 18.01 10.25
N GLY A 949 -13.39 18.11 11.40
CA GLY A 949 -14.05 18.23 12.71
C GLY A 949 -14.83 16.98 13.10
N ALA A 950 -14.40 15.81 12.60
CA ALA A 950 -15.08 14.53 12.79
C ALA A 950 -14.94 14.00 14.23
N PRO A 951 -15.78 13.03 14.67
CA PRO A 951 -15.72 12.48 16.02
C PRO A 951 -14.33 11.94 16.40
N LEU A 952 -13.76 12.44 17.50
CA LEU A 952 -12.43 12.01 17.96
C LEU A 952 -12.42 10.55 18.45
N GLN A 953 -13.52 10.10 19.05
CA GLN A 953 -13.70 8.75 19.61
C GLN A 953 -14.49 7.85 18.63
N PRO A 954 -14.14 6.56 18.50
CA PRO A 954 -14.90 5.59 17.72
C PRO A 954 -16.20 5.20 18.47
N ALA A 955 -17.31 5.03 17.76
CA ALA A 955 -18.63 4.81 18.37
C ALA A 955 -18.77 3.48 19.13
N SER A 956 -17.88 2.50 18.90
CA SER A 956 -17.79 1.25 19.69
C SER A 956 -17.58 1.52 21.18
N SER A 957 -16.85 2.59 21.53
CA SER A 957 -16.60 3.03 22.91
C SER A 957 -17.87 3.39 23.71
N LEU A 958 -18.95 3.78 23.03
CA LEU A 958 -20.20 4.23 23.66
C LEU A 958 -21.10 3.09 24.18
N SER A 959 -20.78 1.84 23.85
CA SER A 959 -21.61 0.67 24.20
C SER A 959 -21.43 0.21 25.66
N MET A 960 -20.21 0.32 26.21
CA MET A 960 -19.83 -0.18 27.55
C MET A 960 -20.53 0.53 28.72
N SER A 961 -21.07 1.73 28.52
CA SER A 961 -21.60 2.59 29.59
C SER A 961 -23.11 2.43 29.84
N SER A 962 -23.83 1.64 29.04
CA SER A 962 -25.31 1.54 29.10
C SER A 962 -25.86 0.43 30.00
N VAL A 963 -25.04 -0.56 30.40
CA VAL A 963 -25.50 -1.78 31.10
C VAL A 963 -25.38 -1.67 32.63
N LEU A 964 -25.96 -0.62 33.23
CA LEU A 964 -26.02 -0.48 34.69
C LEU A 964 -27.25 0.30 35.22
N VAL A 965 -28.45 -0.10 34.81
CA VAL A 965 -29.70 0.38 35.44
C VAL A 965 -30.03 -0.49 36.67
N PRO A 966 -30.02 0.05 37.90
CA PRO A 966 -30.35 -0.72 39.09
C PRO A 966 -31.86 -0.92 39.22
N ALA A 967 -32.32 -2.17 39.22
CA ALA A 967 -33.73 -2.50 39.42
C ALA A 967 -34.18 -2.13 40.84
N SER A 968 -35.14 -1.19 40.95
CA SER A 968 -35.67 -0.73 42.24
C SER A 968 -36.62 -1.78 42.85
N ALA A 969 -36.20 -2.37 43.97
CA ALA A 969 -37.00 -3.36 44.67
C ALA A 969 -38.14 -2.73 45.48
N THR A 970 -39.39 -3.18 45.28
CA THR A 970 -40.51 -2.89 46.20
C THR A 970 -41.40 -4.11 46.45
N THR A 971 -40.99 -4.91 47.45
CA THR A 971 -41.83 -5.62 48.43
C THR A 971 -43.27 -6.02 48.04
N GLY A 972 -43.51 -7.33 47.89
CA GLY A 972 -44.86 -7.92 47.88
C GLY A 972 -44.85 -9.43 48.12
N SER A 973 -45.13 -9.89 49.34
CA SER A 973 -45.03 -11.32 49.70
C SER A 973 -46.38 -12.05 49.67
N ALA A 974 -46.46 -13.17 48.96
CA ALA A 974 -47.53 -14.16 49.15
C ALA A 974 -47.00 -15.60 49.02
N ARG A 975 -47.01 -16.35 50.13
CA ARG A 975 -46.93 -17.82 50.10
C ARG A 975 -48.31 -18.39 49.80
N GLN A 976 -48.38 -19.44 49.00
CA GLN A 976 -49.23 -20.58 49.33
C GLN A 976 -48.71 -21.88 48.71
N SER A 977 -49.18 -23.01 49.24
CA SER A 977 -48.69 -24.36 48.93
C SER A 977 -49.84 -25.36 48.93
N ARG A 978 -49.68 -26.47 48.17
CA ARG A 978 -50.18 -27.82 48.51
C ARG A 978 -49.75 -28.91 47.51
N TYR A 979 -49.27 -30.02 48.08
CA TYR A 979 -49.66 -31.42 47.84
C TYR A 979 -50.46 -31.81 46.56
N GLN A 980 -49.99 -32.90 45.91
CA GLN A 980 -50.68 -34.20 45.67
C GLN A 980 -52.21 -34.23 45.38
N GLN A 981 -52.76 -35.11 44.52
CA GLN A 981 -52.27 -36.43 44.05
C GLN A 981 -53.00 -36.96 42.78
N ASP A 982 -52.48 -38.09 42.25
CA ASP A 982 -53.18 -39.25 41.63
C ASP A 982 -53.61 -39.37 40.13
N GLU A 983 -53.29 -40.58 39.62
CA GLU A 983 -54.02 -41.54 38.75
C GLU A 983 -54.22 -41.41 37.20
N SER A 984 -53.32 -42.11 36.47
CA SER A 984 -53.61 -43.40 35.75
C SER A 984 -53.86 -43.47 34.22
N SER A 985 -53.71 -44.70 33.67
CA SER A 985 -53.85 -45.19 32.28
C SER A 985 -52.81 -44.68 31.23
N GLN A 986 -51.97 -45.52 30.58
CA GLN A 986 -52.16 -46.62 29.59
C GLN A 986 -52.49 -46.11 28.15
N SER A 987 -51.92 -46.62 27.03
CA SER A 987 -51.32 -47.95 26.73
C SER A 987 -50.48 -48.01 25.42
N TYR A 988 -49.52 -48.97 25.33
CA TYR A 988 -48.95 -49.73 24.16
C TYR A 988 -48.67 -49.06 22.78
N SER A 989 -47.73 -49.47 21.90
CA SER A 989 -46.63 -50.47 21.78
C SER A 989 -45.67 -50.00 20.63
N VAL A 990 -44.49 -50.54 20.26
CA VAL A 990 -44.00 -51.93 20.00
C VAL A 990 -42.45 -51.98 20.17
N ALA A 991 -41.88 -53.19 20.31
CA ALA A 991 -40.44 -53.52 20.37
C ALA A 991 -39.67 -53.26 19.04
N ASN A 992 -38.36 -53.47 18.87
CA ASN A 992 -37.32 -54.23 19.61
C ASN A 992 -35.91 -53.61 19.28
N SER A 993 -34.68 -54.14 19.48
CA SER A 993 -34.08 -55.40 19.99
C SER A 993 -32.55 -55.22 20.16
N THR A 994 -31.86 -56.08 20.95
CA THR A 994 -30.48 -56.68 20.78
C THR A 994 -29.31 -55.83 20.20
N ASP A 995 -28.02 -55.93 20.57
CA ASP A 995 -27.18 -56.62 21.60
C ASP A 995 -25.70 -56.29 21.21
N SER A 996 -24.58 -56.54 21.92
CA SER A 996 -24.23 -56.96 23.29
C SER A 996 -22.69 -56.82 23.49
N LEU A 997 -22.19 -57.16 24.69
CA LEU A 997 -20.77 -57.50 25.05
C LEU A 997 -19.71 -56.36 25.11
N ALA A 998 -18.57 -56.50 25.81
CA ALA A 998 -18.30 -56.96 27.20
C ALA A 998 -16.78 -56.92 27.53
N THR A 999 -16.41 -56.59 28.80
CA THR A 999 -15.10 -56.89 29.49
C THR A 999 -13.81 -56.32 28.86
N ASP A 1000 -12.62 -56.24 29.50
CA ASP A 1000 -12.11 -56.32 30.90
C ASP A 1000 -10.89 -55.32 30.93
N GLY A 1001 -10.31 -54.81 32.01
CA GLY A 1001 -10.56 -54.88 33.46
C GLY A 1001 -9.26 -54.66 34.26
N ARG A 1002 -9.37 -54.21 35.53
CA ARG A 1002 -8.32 -54.22 36.61
C ARG A 1002 -7.08 -53.30 36.35
N GLY A 1003 -6.34 -52.80 37.35
CA GLY A 1003 -6.52 -52.81 38.81
C GLY A 1003 -5.23 -53.11 39.59
N HIS A 1004 -4.87 -52.25 40.58
CA HIS A 1004 -3.78 -52.41 41.59
C HIS A 1004 -2.30 -52.29 41.14
N ARG A 1005 -1.27 -52.07 42.00
CA ARG A 1005 -1.11 -51.27 43.27
C ARG A 1005 0.35 -51.31 43.83
N GLY A 1006 1.03 -50.16 43.98
CA GLY A 1006 2.26 -49.97 44.81
C GLY A 1006 3.59 -50.55 44.27
N GLY A 1007 4.77 -50.26 44.84
CA GLY A 1007 5.13 -49.27 45.88
C GLY A 1007 6.43 -49.59 46.69
N ARG A 1008 6.95 -48.59 47.45
CA ARG A 1008 8.17 -48.61 48.34
C ARG A 1008 9.53 -48.54 47.60
N ARG A 1009 10.66 -48.05 48.17
CA ARG A 1009 11.13 -47.73 49.57
C ARG A 1009 12.12 -46.53 49.49
N LYS A 1010 12.16 -45.51 50.38
CA LYS A 1010 12.89 -45.40 51.70
C LYS A 1010 14.35 -45.91 51.67
N LYS A 1011 15.40 -45.25 52.21
CA LYS A 1011 15.65 -44.16 53.23
C LYS A 1011 17.06 -43.52 52.94
N GLY A 1012 17.58 -42.44 53.55
CA GLY A 1012 17.08 -41.47 54.57
C GLY A 1012 18.16 -41.06 55.61
N GLY A 1013 18.06 -39.84 56.20
CA GLY A 1013 18.94 -39.29 57.28
C GLY A 1013 19.71 -38.01 56.86
N GLN A 1014 20.04 -37.02 57.72
CA GLN A 1014 19.79 -36.77 59.16
C GLN A 1014 19.76 -35.25 59.49
N ASP A 1015 19.11 -34.88 60.60
CA ASP A 1015 19.45 -33.92 61.70
C ASP A 1015 20.54 -32.82 61.46
N ALA A 1016 20.51 -31.58 61.98
CA ALA A 1016 19.56 -30.70 62.73
C ALA A 1016 20.13 -29.23 62.62
N MET A 1017 19.64 -28.11 63.19
CA MET A 1017 19.19 -27.80 64.57
C MET A 1017 18.81 -26.29 64.68
N VAL A 1018 17.99 -25.88 65.67
CA VAL A 1018 18.01 -24.58 66.44
C VAL A 1018 17.79 -23.25 65.68
N ASP A 1019 17.08 -22.21 66.16
CA ASP A 1019 15.95 -21.91 67.10
C ASP A 1019 15.63 -20.40 66.88
N SER A 1020 14.67 -19.66 67.47
CA SER A 1020 13.62 -19.86 68.52
C SER A 1020 12.28 -19.28 67.99
N ASP A 1021 11.36 -18.52 68.63
CA ASP A 1021 11.14 -17.95 69.98
C ASP A 1021 9.62 -17.64 70.22
N GLU A 1022 9.26 -16.94 71.31
CA GLU A 1022 7.87 -16.67 71.73
C GLU A 1022 7.44 -15.18 71.81
N LYS A 1023 6.11 -14.93 71.74
CA LYS A 1023 5.21 -14.06 72.58
C LYS A 1023 5.69 -12.64 73.05
N GLU A 1024 4.84 -11.65 73.34
CA GLU A 1024 3.87 -11.59 74.47
C GLU A 1024 2.81 -10.44 74.33
N TYR A 1025 2.33 -9.85 75.44
CA TYR A 1025 0.97 -9.32 75.67
C TYR A 1025 0.86 -7.79 75.75
N ARG A 1026 -0.28 -7.26 75.26
CA ARG A 1026 -1.10 -6.14 75.79
C ARG A 1026 -0.43 -5.00 76.64
N ARG A 1027 -0.64 -3.73 76.24
CA ARG A 1027 -1.53 -2.77 76.97
C ARG A 1027 -1.84 -1.46 76.22
N LYS A 1028 -2.74 -0.64 76.80
CA LYS A 1028 -3.38 0.57 76.24
C LYS A 1028 -2.68 1.88 76.65
N ALA A 1029 -2.67 2.90 75.76
CA ALA A 1029 -3.11 4.29 75.99
C ALA A 1029 -2.93 5.12 74.69
N LYS A 1030 -4.01 5.52 73.97
CA LYS A 1030 -4.68 6.84 74.02
C LYS A 1030 -3.77 8.07 73.73
N GLY A 1031 -3.95 8.71 72.57
CA GLY A 1031 -3.16 9.87 72.12
C GLY A 1031 -3.83 10.91 71.19
N ASP A 1032 -4.95 10.58 70.52
CA ASP A 1032 -5.86 11.49 69.74
C ASP A 1032 -5.32 12.16 68.45
N ARG A 1033 -6.15 12.18 67.39
CA ARG A 1033 -6.02 12.89 66.09
C ARG A 1033 -4.84 12.48 65.17
N GLY A 1034 -5.05 12.11 63.91
CA GLY A 1034 -6.28 11.86 63.14
C GLY A 1034 -5.92 11.17 61.81
N PRO A 1035 -6.83 10.45 61.13
CA PRO A 1035 -6.48 9.67 59.96
C PRO A 1035 -6.44 10.52 58.68
N ASN A 1036 -5.29 10.60 58.02
CA ASN A 1036 -5.23 10.91 56.59
C ASN A 1036 -5.84 9.70 55.86
N THR A 1037 -6.97 9.91 55.16
CA THR A 1037 -7.65 8.84 54.44
C THR A 1037 -7.15 8.73 53.00
N LEU A 1038 -7.44 7.59 52.37
CA LEU A 1038 -7.22 7.31 50.94
C LEU A 1038 -7.67 8.45 50.01
N PHE A 1039 -8.69 9.21 50.43
CA PHE A 1039 -9.23 10.33 49.67
C PHE A 1039 -8.22 11.46 49.41
N GLN A 1040 -7.26 11.70 50.32
CA GLN A 1040 -6.23 12.72 50.15
C GLN A 1040 -5.32 12.44 48.94
N TRP A 1041 -5.15 11.18 48.56
CA TRP A 1041 -4.36 10.76 47.39
C TRP A 1041 -5.17 10.93 46.09
N VAL A 1042 -6.47 10.61 46.12
CA VAL A 1042 -7.40 10.82 45.00
C VAL A 1042 -7.51 12.31 44.63
N THR A 1043 -7.45 13.23 45.59
CA THR A 1043 -7.43 14.69 45.34
C THR A 1043 -6.09 15.25 44.84
N ASN A 1044 -5.05 14.42 44.67
CA ASN A 1044 -3.80 14.80 43.99
C ASN A 1044 -3.65 14.13 42.61
N PHE A 1045 -4.60 13.26 42.23
CA PHE A 1045 -4.60 12.48 40.98
C PHE A 1045 -5.36 13.18 39.84
N PHE A 1046 -6.24 14.12 40.18
CA PHE A 1046 -7.07 14.94 39.28
C PHE A 1046 -6.73 16.43 39.43
#